data_AF-A0A960YUJ5-F1
#
_entry.id   AF-A0A960YUJ5-F1
#
_cell.length_a   1.000
_cell.length_b   1.000
_cell.length_c   1.000
_cell.angle_alpha   90.00
_cell.angle_beta   90.00
_cell.angle_gamma   90.00
#
_symmetry.space_group_name_H-M   'P 1'
#
loop_
_entity.id
_entity.type
_entity.pdbx_description
1 polymer ?
#
loop_
_entity_poly.entity_id
_entity_poly.type
_entity_poly.pdbx_seq_one_letter_code
_entity_poly.pdbx_strand_id
1 'polypeptide(L)'
;MLEQNALAAGPQSAAKSANSLLDATDLDFSKPVEVAPGIYWVGVYLENDPFQCHPYVIRNGSESILIDPGSMLEHEQIIGKIEAACDLKDIRYIILHHQDPDLCAAVPLLEQLINRDDLEIVTHSRMSVLIKHYGMKSGYYNIDENDFVLKTRGKVLQFYTTPYCHSPGAFVTYDQDARVLFSGDIFGGLEESWHFLADENYFTHIEGFHMAYMPSRDILNYALRKIEALDIDLIAPQHGSIIQRHLIPDLISQMKQMECGLYIDRKYGKDLMRTIEKLNNLQTEFAVSLDEIKQLKRGQDGDYFLTSLLMKPLMNERNRSEYVHTDSVLIQKKAFLFKEKFHHLGGDLNITSQIRFQGQSHVFFFNGDGMGKSMQGAGGALVMGTVLNSILSRSAGLENDLSITPSDWLQQSYNEIQTLFLSFDGAMMFSGILGLINEETGELLYLNAEHPFLILYRAGKARFVDEELTMRKFGSPSEMGFQLQRFQLEGGDVLFAGSDGKDDLNLAPESTTPDINYDYSMILGIIEDSQGRLRQIVRSLYTTAEPMDDLSLMRVAWQEKGYHKAEHTLPDDLVYELKISSFIRNGNFQKALELMEGDSEKQSPEILMYRGYCLIREKRFLKSLKYLSRAIQLKPAYFAALKYAGRAHYSLGNYSKAENYWSQAMEIRPKDRYLSKYYPMLLNRLERQKVLLGEKQLKD
;
A
#
# COMPACT_ATOMS: atom_id res chain seq x y z
N MET A 1 4.28 -67.28 5.54
CA MET A 1 4.99 -68.47 5.06
C MET A 1 4.87 -68.51 3.55
N LEU A 2 6.01 -68.76 2.91
CA LEU A 2 6.23 -68.79 1.47
C LEU A 2 5.34 -69.83 0.78
N GLU A 3 4.96 -69.57 -0.47
CA GLU A 3 5.30 -70.48 -1.56
C GLU A 3 5.16 -69.83 -2.94
N GLN A 4 6.03 -70.31 -3.82
CA GLN A 4 6.41 -69.81 -5.14
C GLN A 4 5.33 -70.05 -6.19
N ASN A 5 5.31 -69.23 -7.25
CA ASN A 5 4.95 -69.73 -8.58
C ASN A 5 5.72 -68.98 -9.68
N ALA A 6 6.40 -69.78 -10.49
CA ALA A 6 7.16 -69.40 -11.67
C ALA A 6 6.22 -69.11 -12.85
N LEU A 7 6.59 -68.13 -13.70
CA LEU A 7 5.96 -67.88 -15.00
C LEU A 7 7.02 -67.76 -16.09
N ALA A 8 6.74 -68.44 -17.20
CA ALA A 8 7.60 -68.69 -18.34
C ALA A 8 7.86 -67.44 -19.20
N ALA A 9 9.05 -67.39 -19.79
CA ALA A 9 9.51 -66.35 -20.70
C ALA A 9 8.97 -66.54 -22.12
N GLY A 10 8.39 -65.47 -22.68
CA GLY A 10 8.19 -65.25 -24.12
C GLY A 10 9.25 -64.28 -24.68
N PRO A 11 9.46 -64.24 -26.01
CA PRO A 11 10.68 -63.69 -26.60
C PRO A 11 10.69 -62.16 -26.59
N GLN A 12 11.66 -61.57 -25.90
CA GLN A 12 11.99 -60.14 -26.00
C GLN A 12 12.71 -59.85 -27.32
N SER A 13 12.09 -59.00 -28.14
CA SER A 13 12.76 -58.30 -29.24
C SER A 13 13.78 -57.33 -28.65
N ALA A 14 15.03 -57.42 -29.09
CA ALA A 14 16.15 -56.61 -28.63
C ALA A 14 15.94 -55.12 -28.95
N ALA A 15 15.66 -54.32 -27.91
CA ALA A 15 16.00 -52.90 -27.89
C ALA A 15 17.42 -52.79 -27.33
N LYS A 16 18.39 -52.49 -28.19
CA LYS A 16 19.74 -52.12 -27.74
C LYS A 16 19.63 -50.80 -26.98
N SER A 17 19.95 -50.82 -25.68
CA SER A 17 20.23 -49.61 -24.91
C SER A 17 21.51 -48.97 -25.44
N ALA A 18 21.38 -47.87 -26.17
CA ALA A 18 22.52 -47.03 -26.55
C ALA A 18 22.90 -46.16 -25.35
N ASN A 19 23.82 -46.65 -24.54
CA ASN A 19 24.55 -45.84 -23.57
C ASN A 19 26.02 -46.28 -23.61
N SER A 20 26.65 -46.09 -24.76
CA SER A 20 28.11 -46.17 -24.90
C SER A 20 28.64 -44.75 -24.83
N LEU A 21 29.43 -44.44 -23.80
CA LEU A 21 30.22 -43.21 -23.72
C LEU A 21 31.02 -43.05 -25.04
N LEU A 22 31.07 -41.84 -25.59
CA LEU A 22 31.98 -41.54 -26.71
C LEU A 22 33.40 -41.84 -26.25
N ASP A 23 34.08 -42.75 -26.94
CA ASP A 23 35.50 -43.03 -26.73
C ASP A 23 36.30 -42.25 -27.78
N ALA A 24 37.13 -41.32 -27.33
CA ALA A 24 37.86 -40.38 -28.19
C ALA A 24 39.16 -40.97 -28.76
N THR A 25 39.53 -42.20 -28.39
CA THR A 25 40.88 -42.75 -28.63
C THR A 25 41.21 -43.05 -30.10
N ASP A 26 40.24 -43.02 -31.03
CA ASP A 26 40.42 -43.30 -32.47
C ASP A 26 39.63 -42.34 -33.41
N LEU A 27 39.37 -41.09 -32.99
CA LEU A 27 38.58 -40.13 -33.79
C LEU A 27 39.39 -39.43 -34.90
N ASP A 28 38.88 -39.46 -36.13
CA ASP A 28 39.42 -38.72 -37.29
C ASP A 28 38.80 -37.32 -37.37
N PHE A 29 39.49 -36.32 -36.79
CA PHE A 29 39.05 -34.93 -36.80
C PHE A 29 39.15 -34.24 -38.17
N SER A 30 39.57 -34.92 -39.24
CA SER A 30 39.42 -34.37 -40.60
C SER A 30 37.99 -34.50 -41.14
N LYS A 31 37.16 -35.34 -40.50
CA LYS A 31 35.76 -35.59 -40.88
C LYS A 31 34.79 -35.05 -39.82
N PRO A 32 33.48 -35.01 -40.13
CA PRO A 32 32.46 -34.78 -39.11
C PRO A 32 32.48 -35.89 -38.06
N VAL A 33 32.36 -35.53 -36.80
CA VAL A 33 32.32 -36.48 -35.68
C VAL A 33 30.90 -36.53 -35.13
N GLU A 34 30.27 -37.70 -35.09
CA GLU A 34 28.94 -37.87 -34.51
C GLU A 34 29.04 -37.86 -32.98
N VAL A 35 28.48 -36.84 -32.33
CA VAL A 35 28.54 -36.62 -30.87
C VAL A 35 27.26 -37.07 -30.15
N ALA A 36 26.19 -37.24 -30.90
CA ALA A 36 24.96 -37.90 -30.46
C ALA A 36 24.22 -38.36 -31.72
N PRO A 37 23.24 -39.28 -31.64
CA PRO A 37 22.53 -39.78 -32.81
C PRO A 37 21.97 -38.65 -33.70
N GLY A 38 22.54 -38.52 -34.91
CA GLY A 38 22.17 -37.48 -35.88
C GLY A 38 22.71 -36.08 -35.59
N ILE A 39 23.60 -35.91 -34.62
CA ILE A 39 24.25 -34.65 -34.25
C ILE A 39 25.75 -34.77 -34.49
N TYR A 40 26.29 -33.90 -35.34
CA TYR A 40 27.67 -33.95 -35.80
C TYR A 40 28.42 -32.68 -35.39
N TRP A 41 29.59 -32.83 -34.77
CA TRP A 41 30.58 -31.76 -34.67
C TRP A 41 31.28 -31.59 -36.02
N VAL A 42 31.30 -30.36 -36.51
CA VAL A 42 31.89 -29.99 -37.83
C VAL A 42 32.96 -28.89 -37.70
N GLY A 43 33.45 -28.64 -36.49
CA GLY A 43 34.52 -27.68 -36.22
C GLY A 43 35.90 -28.14 -36.71
N VAL A 44 36.91 -27.32 -36.48
CA VAL A 44 38.30 -27.59 -36.86
C VAL A 44 39.17 -27.47 -35.62
N TYR A 45 40.15 -28.37 -35.49
CA TYR A 45 41.21 -28.20 -34.51
C TYR A 45 42.31 -27.31 -35.09
N LEU A 46 42.58 -26.18 -34.43
CA LEU A 46 43.63 -25.24 -34.81
C LEU A 46 44.78 -25.31 -33.81
N GLU A 47 45.95 -25.72 -34.31
CA GLU A 47 47.13 -25.82 -33.46
C GLU A 47 47.57 -24.43 -32.98
N ASN A 48 47.69 -24.26 -31.66
CA ASN A 48 48.03 -23.00 -30.98
C ASN A 48 46.96 -21.90 -31.02
N ASP A 49 45.70 -22.22 -31.31
CA ASP A 49 44.58 -21.29 -31.11
C ASP A 49 43.80 -21.66 -29.84
N PRO A 50 43.99 -20.92 -28.73
CA PRO A 50 43.30 -21.22 -27.48
C PRO A 50 41.80 -20.88 -27.51
N PHE A 51 41.30 -20.22 -28.57
CA PHE A 51 39.91 -19.74 -28.68
C PHE A 51 39.27 -20.15 -30.01
N GLN A 52 39.38 -21.43 -30.33
CA GLN A 52 38.77 -22.04 -31.51
C GLN A 52 37.26 -22.26 -31.36
N CYS A 53 36.54 -22.29 -32.49
CA CYS A 53 35.08 -22.40 -32.54
C CYS A 53 34.62 -23.81 -32.93
N HIS A 54 33.47 -24.23 -32.39
CA HIS A 54 32.92 -25.57 -32.56
C HIS A 54 31.48 -25.51 -33.09
N PRO A 55 31.30 -25.42 -34.42
CA PRO A 55 29.99 -25.58 -35.06
C PRO A 55 29.46 -27.02 -35.00
N TYR A 56 28.13 -27.14 -34.99
CA TYR A 56 27.42 -28.42 -34.99
C TYR A 56 26.33 -28.49 -36.05
N VAL A 57 26.04 -29.70 -36.55
CA VAL A 57 24.96 -29.99 -37.48
C VAL A 57 24.02 -31.03 -36.88
N ILE A 58 22.73 -30.70 -36.80
CA ILE A 58 21.66 -31.66 -36.51
C ILE A 58 21.04 -32.10 -37.84
N ARG A 59 21.26 -33.36 -38.22
CA ARG A 59 20.73 -33.92 -39.46
C ARG A 59 19.25 -34.27 -39.29
N ASN A 60 18.39 -33.58 -40.05
CA ASN A 60 16.93 -33.72 -39.97
C ASN A 60 16.27 -33.75 -41.36
N GLY A 61 16.85 -34.53 -42.27
CA GLY A 61 16.47 -34.51 -43.69
C GLY A 61 16.62 -33.11 -44.29
N SER A 62 15.72 -32.71 -45.20
CA SER A 62 15.78 -31.38 -45.83
C SER A 62 15.39 -30.18 -44.95
N GLU A 63 15.34 -30.37 -43.63
CA GLU A 63 15.18 -29.31 -42.62
C GLU A 63 16.24 -29.46 -41.50
N SER A 64 17.47 -29.81 -41.91
CA SER A 64 18.64 -29.88 -41.04
C SER A 64 19.00 -28.50 -40.48
N ILE A 65 19.71 -28.52 -39.35
CA ILE A 65 19.97 -27.34 -38.52
C ILE A 65 21.48 -27.20 -38.33
N LEU A 66 22.01 -26.03 -38.65
CA LEU A 66 23.41 -25.66 -38.40
C LEU A 66 23.46 -24.75 -37.17
N ILE A 67 24.39 -24.98 -36.27
CA ILE A 67 24.51 -24.26 -34.98
C ILE A 67 25.88 -23.60 -34.93
N ASP A 68 25.89 -22.29 -34.65
CA ASP A 68 27.07 -21.43 -34.49
C ASP A 68 28.15 -21.70 -35.54
N PRO A 69 27.87 -21.42 -36.83
CA PRO A 69 28.64 -21.92 -37.98
C PRO A 69 30.09 -21.44 -38.06
N GLY A 70 30.48 -20.47 -37.25
CA GLY A 70 31.87 -20.06 -37.09
C GLY A 70 32.23 -18.76 -37.82
N SER A 71 33.54 -18.52 -37.87
CA SER A 71 34.15 -17.35 -38.46
C SER A 71 34.59 -17.59 -39.92
N MET A 72 35.11 -16.55 -40.57
CA MET A 72 35.70 -16.67 -41.92
C MET A 72 37.08 -17.35 -41.92
N LEU A 73 37.70 -17.63 -40.77
CA LEU A 73 39.05 -18.19 -40.71
C LEU A 73 39.09 -19.68 -41.14
N GLU A 74 38.09 -20.48 -40.76
CA GLU A 74 38.04 -21.94 -40.99
C GLU A 74 36.90 -22.38 -41.95
N HIS A 75 36.31 -21.42 -42.66
CA HIS A 75 35.07 -21.65 -43.40
C HIS A 75 35.19 -22.76 -44.47
N GLU A 76 36.30 -22.88 -45.18
CA GLU A 76 36.48 -23.91 -46.23
C GLU A 76 36.39 -25.33 -45.65
N GLN A 77 37.08 -25.60 -44.55
CA GLN A 77 37.09 -26.89 -43.88
C GLN A 77 35.74 -27.20 -43.22
N ILE A 78 35.13 -26.19 -42.57
CA ILE A 78 33.81 -26.33 -41.95
C ILE A 78 32.77 -26.68 -43.02
N ILE A 79 32.74 -25.98 -44.16
CA ILE A 79 31.83 -26.26 -45.27
C ILE A 79 32.04 -27.69 -45.79
N GLY A 80 33.28 -28.13 -46.01
CA GLY A 80 33.57 -29.49 -46.47
C GLY A 80 33.10 -30.57 -45.47
N LYS A 81 33.18 -30.29 -44.17
CA LYS A 81 32.62 -31.17 -43.13
C LYS A 81 31.09 -31.16 -43.13
N ILE A 82 30.47 -30.00 -43.28
CA ILE A 82 29.01 -29.90 -43.39
C ILE A 82 28.53 -30.76 -44.58
N GLU A 83 29.15 -30.62 -45.76
CA GLU A 83 28.81 -31.41 -46.97
C GLU A 83 28.99 -32.92 -46.77
N ALA A 84 29.96 -33.33 -45.94
CA ALA A 84 30.16 -34.73 -45.58
C ALA A 84 29.09 -35.25 -44.59
N ALA A 85 28.49 -34.37 -43.77
CA ALA A 85 27.44 -34.72 -42.81
C ALA A 85 26.03 -34.71 -43.43
N CYS A 86 25.73 -33.73 -44.30
CA CYS A 86 24.48 -33.59 -45.05
C CYS A 86 24.66 -32.73 -46.30
N ASP A 87 23.70 -32.78 -47.23
CA ASP A 87 23.67 -31.85 -48.38
C ASP A 87 23.46 -30.41 -47.85
N LEU A 88 24.21 -29.42 -48.36
CA LEU A 88 24.05 -28.02 -47.94
C LEU A 88 22.62 -27.53 -48.15
N LYS A 89 21.96 -27.99 -49.22
CA LYS A 89 20.57 -27.66 -49.50
C LYS A 89 19.60 -28.26 -48.48
N ASP A 90 20.02 -29.17 -47.61
CA ASP A 90 19.17 -29.72 -46.56
C ASP A 90 19.12 -28.82 -45.31
N ILE A 91 20.02 -27.84 -45.19
CA ILE A 91 20.05 -26.89 -44.07
C ILE A 91 18.94 -25.85 -44.26
N ARG A 92 17.95 -25.87 -43.37
CA ARG A 92 16.85 -24.90 -43.36
C ARG A 92 17.00 -23.86 -42.25
N TYR A 93 17.69 -24.19 -41.16
CA TYR A 93 17.84 -23.29 -40.02
C TYR A 93 19.31 -23.13 -39.64
N ILE A 94 19.72 -21.89 -39.38
CA ILE A 94 21.01 -21.56 -38.76
C ILE A 94 20.74 -20.93 -37.40
N ILE A 95 21.16 -21.58 -36.31
CA ILE A 95 21.03 -21.07 -34.94
C ILE A 95 22.29 -20.27 -34.59
N LEU A 96 22.09 -19.05 -34.06
CA LEU A 96 23.15 -18.17 -33.56
C LEU A 96 22.85 -17.78 -32.11
N HIS A 97 23.65 -18.30 -31.17
CA HIS A 97 23.42 -18.13 -29.72
C HIS A 97 23.72 -16.73 -29.18
N HIS A 98 24.56 -15.93 -29.86
CA HIS A 98 24.76 -14.49 -29.63
C HIS A 98 25.22 -13.80 -30.94
N GLN A 99 25.72 -12.57 -30.87
CA GLN A 99 26.00 -11.73 -32.06
C GLN A 99 27.47 -11.67 -32.49
N ASP A 100 28.35 -12.40 -31.82
CA ASP A 100 29.79 -12.14 -31.93
C ASP A 100 30.35 -12.69 -33.25
N PRO A 101 31.47 -12.12 -33.74
CA PRO A 101 31.99 -12.42 -35.08
C PRO A 101 32.44 -13.87 -35.27
N ASP A 102 32.86 -14.52 -34.20
CA ASP A 102 33.40 -15.87 -34.16
C ASP A 102 32.36 -16.95 -34.50
N LEU A 103 31.05 -16.65 -34.40
CA LEU A 103 29.98 -17.53 -34.87
C LEU A 103 29.10 -16.94 -35.99
N CYS A 104 29.06 -15.61 -36.14
CA CYS A 104 28.19 -14.95 -37.12
C CYS A 104 28.87 -14.69 -38.48
N ALA A 105 30.20 -14.55 -38.54
CA ALA A 105 30.86 -13.96 -39.71
C ALA A 105 30.80 -14.84 -40.96
N ALA A 106 30.74 -16.17 -40.82
CA ALA A 106 30.63 -17.08 -41.97
C ALA A 106 29.22 -17.16 -42.58
N VAL A 107 28.20 -16.69 -41.87
CA VAL A 107 26.78 -16.88 -42.27
C VAL A 107 26.48 -16.31 -43.66
N PRO A 108 26.90 -15.09 -44.05
CA PRO A 108 26.59 -14.56 -45.39
C PRO A 108 27.14 -15.42 -46.53
N LEU A 109 28.28 -16.09 -46.34
CA LEU A 109 28.83 -17.04 -47.32
C LEU A 109 28.00 -18.33 -47.34
N LEU A 110 27.69 -18.88 -46.16
CA LEU A 110 26.88 -20.10 -46.05
C LEU A 110 25.48 -19.91 -46.63
N GLU A 111 24.84 -18.77 -46.42
CA GLU A 111 23.55 -18.43 -47.06
C GLU A 111 23.63 -18.51 -48.59
N GLN A 112 24.73 -18.01 -49.18
CA GLN A 112 24.94 -18.06 -50.63
C GLN A 112 25.15 -19.49 -51.14
N LEU A 113 25.82 -20.34 -50.38
CA LEU A 113 26.09 -21.73 -50.76
C LEU A 113 24.89 -22.65 -50.56
N ILE A 114 24.16 -22.48 -49.45
CA ILE A 114 22.92 -23.19 -49.15
C ILE A 114 21.86 -22.84 -50.21
N ASN A 115 21.80 -21.56 -50.62
CA ASN A 115 20.96 -21.07 -51.71
C ASN A 115 19.51 -21.54 -51.63
N ARG A 116 18.84 -21.22 -50.50
CA ARG A 116 17.43 -21.52 -50.25
C ARG A 116 16.65 -20.26 -49.93
N ASP A 117 15.44 -20.17 -50.49
CA ASP A 117 14.52 -19.05 -50.24
C ASP A 117 13.87 -19.12 -48.85
N ASP A 118 13.78 -20.32 -48.26
CA ASP A 118 13.13 -20.60 -46.97
C ASP A 118 14.14 -20.84 -45.82
N LEU A 119 15.41 -20.44 -46.00
CA LEU A 119 16.41 -20.44 -44.94
C LEU A 119 16.04 -19.40 -43.87
N GLU A 120 16.14 -19.78 -42.60
CA GLU A 120 15.88 -18.89 -41.46
C GLU A 120 17.06 -18.86 -40.48
N ILE A 121 17.42 -17.65 -40.04
CA ILE A 121 18.39 -17.41 -38.98
C ILE A 121 17.65 -17.38 -37.64
N VAL A 122 17.86 -18.40 -36.83
CA VAL A 122 17.26 -18.57 -35.51
C VAL A 122 18.11 -17.84 -34.47
N THR A 123 17.56 -16.80 -33.85
CA THR A 123 18.28 -15.96 -32.89
C THR A 123 17.30 -15.25 -31.94
N HIS A 124 17.77 -14.42 -31.01
CA HIS A 124 16.88 -13.55 -30.23
C HIS A 124 16.66 -12.22 -30.95
N SER A 125 15.46 -11.64 -30.85
CA SER A 125 15.15 -10.29 -31.37
C SER A 125 16.18 -9.21 -31.00
N ARG A 126 16.80 -9.29 -29.81
CA ARG A 126 17.87 -8.39 -29.35
C ARG A 126 19.17 -8.53 -30.14
N MET A 127 19.45 -9.71 -30.70
CA MET A 127 20.60 -9.96 -31.55
C MET A 127 20.31 -9.70 -33.03
N SER A 128 19.10 -10.01 -33.52
CA SER A 128 18.73 -9.82 -34.94
C SER A 128 19.03 -8.41 -35.45
N VAL A 129 18.79 -7.39 -34.62
CA VAL A 129 19.06 -5.98 -34.94
C VAL A 129 20.55 -5.65 -35.09
N LEU A 130 21.44 -6.48 -34.53
CA LEU A 130 22.90 -6.35 -34.61
C LEU A 130 23.46 -7.20 -35.74
N ILE A 131 23.10 -8.49 -35.80
CA ILE A 131 23.70 -9.43 -36.76
C ILE A 131 23.34 -9.14 -38.22
N LYS A 132 22.25 -8.39 -38.48
CA LYS A 132 21.95 -7.87 -39.84
C LYS A 132 23.10 -7.08 -40.46
N HIS A 133 23.97 -6.50 -39.64
CA HIS A 133 25.13 -5.72 -40.10
C HIS A 133 26.24 -6.57 -40.72
N TYR A 134 26.21 -7.91 -40.58
CA TYR A 134 27.06 -8.81 -41.34
C TYR A 134 26.62 -8.95 -42.82
N GLY A 135 25.45 -8.41 -43.19
CA GLY A 135 24.92 -8.50 -44.56
C GLY A 135 24.14 -9.78 -44.84
N MET A 136 23.65 -10.46 -43.79
CA MET A 136 22.75 -11.60 -43.89
C MET A 136 21.46 -11.21 -44.64
N LYS A 137 20.99 -12.09 -45.53
CA LYS A 137 19.81 -11.85 -46.36
C LYS A 137 18.58 -12.66 -45.95
N SER A 138 18.78 -13.76 -45.24
CA SER A 138 17.68 -14.66 -44.84
C SER A 138 16.78 -14.03 -43.78
N GLY A 139 15.57 -14.59 -43.63
CA GLY A 139 14.64 -14.17 -42.59
C GLY A 139 15.14 -14.51 -41.19
N TYR A 140 14.66 -13.79 -40.17
CA TYR A 140 14.97 -14.06 -38.77
C TYR A 140 13.82 -14.81 -38.10
N TYR A 141 14.13 -15.97 -37.51
CA TYR A 141 13.28 -16.64 -36.54
C TYR A 141 13.68 -16.16 -35.15
N ASN A 142 13.00 -15.11 -34.66
CA ASN A 142 13.26 -14.59 -33.32
C ASN A 142 12.64 -15.51 -32.26
N ILE A 143 13.47 -16.15 -31.44
CA ILE A 143 13.02 -17.15 -30.46
C ILE A 143 12.02 -16.56 -29.45
N ASP A 144 12.15 -15.29 -29.08
CA ASP A 144 11.27 -14.62 -28.13
C ASP A 144 9.89 -14.24 -28.71
N GLU A 145 9.78 -14.25 -30.04
CA GLU A 145 8.52 -14.10 -30.77
C GLU A 145 7.88 -15.46 -31.10
N ASN A 146 8.63 -16.55 -30.90
CA ASN A 146 8.25 -17.93 -31.19
C ASN A 146 8.37 -18.84 -29.97
N ASP A 147 8.09 -18.29 -28.78
CA ASP A 147 7.94 -19.04 -27.52
C ASP A 147 9.11 -19.89 -27.08
N PHE A 148 10.30 -19.52 -27.56
CA PHE A 148 11.52 -20.20 -27.24
C PHE A 148 11.48 -21.69 -27.63
N VAL A 149 10.79 -22.02 -28.72
CA VAL A 149 10.75 -23.38 -29.27
C VAL A 149 10.89 -23.34 -30.79
N LEU A 150 11.65 -24.27 -31.36
CA LEU A 150 11.65 -24.56 -32.80
C LEU A 150 11.12 -25.97 -33.03
N LYS A 151 10.05 -26.09 -33.83
CA LYS A 151 9.46 -27.39 -34.22
C LYS A 151 9.69 -27.61 -35.72
N THR A 152 10.44 -28.63 -36.07
CA THR A 152 10.83 -28.91 -37.46
C THR A 152 10.91 -30.41 -37.73
N ARG A 153 10.12 -30.91 -38.70
CA ARG A 153 10.05 -32.34 -39.09
C ARG A 153 10.08 -33.36 -37.94
N GLY A 154 9.28 -33.12 -36.90
CA GLY A 154 9.19 -34.01 -35.74
C GLY A 154 10.31 -33.85 -34.71
N LYS A 155 11.27 -32.94 -34.95
CA LYS A 155 12.27 -32.47 -33.99
C LYS A 155 11.73 -31.26 -33.22
N VAL A 156 11.99 -31.22 -31.92
CA VAL A 156 11.65 -30.10 -31.04
C VAL A 156 12.90 -29.63 -30.33
N LEU A 157 13.31 -28.39 -30.61
CA LEU A 157 14.39 -27.71 -29.87
C LEU A 157 13.79 -26.65 -28.96
N GLN A 158 14.26 -26.59 -27.72
CA GLN A 158 13.87 -25.60 -26.73
C GLN A 158 15.02 -24.62 -26.50
N PHE A 159 14.69 -23.34 -26.37
CA PHE A 159 15.65 -22.27 -26.15
C PHE A 159 15.54 -21.75 -24.71
N TYR A 160 16.66 -21.68 -24.00
CA TYR A 160 16.69 -21.14 -22.64
C TYR A 160 17.52 -19.87 -22.62
N THR A 161 16.88 -18.75 -22.31
CA THR A 161 17.58 -17.46 -22.25
C THR A 161 18.60 -17.43 -21.12
N THR A 162 19.81 -16.99 -21.45
CA THR A 162 20.95 -16.80 -20.56
C THR A 162 21.41 -15.33 -20.66
N PRO A 163 20.52 -14.37 -20.33
CA PRO A 163 20.76 -12.97 -20.61
C PRO A 163 22.02 -12.49 -19.91
N TYR A 164 22.85 -11.77 -20.66
CA TYR A 164 24.15 -11.24 -20.26
C TYR A 164 25.22 -12.31 -19.98
N CYS A 165 25.06 -13.55 -20.46
CA CYS A 165 26.09 -14.59 -20.39
C CYS A 165 26.65 -14.93 -21.80
N HIS A 166 27.52 -14.12 -22.39
CA HIS A 166 27.88 -12.74 -21.97
C HIS A 166 27.02 -11.65 -22.66
N SER A 167 26.26 -12.01 -23.70
CA SER A 167 25.42 -11.07 -24.46
C SER A 167 24.02 -10.84 -23.86
N PRO A 168 23.44 -9.63 -23.92
CA PRO A 168 22.10 -9.32 -23.42
C PRO A 168 20.95 -10.13 -24.06
N GLY A 169 21.17 -10.74 -25.22
CA GLY A 169 20.21 -11.62 -25.89
C GLY A 169 20.59 -13.10 -25.87
N ALA A 170 21.71 -13.47 -25.23
CA ALA A 170 22.24 -14.84 -25.26
C ALA A 170 21.23 -15.88 -24.78
N PHE A 171 21.30 -17.06 -25.40
CA PHE A 171 20.49 -18.23 -25.05
C PHE A 171 21.27 -19.51 -25.34
N VAL A 172 20.75 -20.63 -24.83
CA VAL A 172 21.24 -21.98 -25.11
C VAL A 172 20.13 -22.80 -25.77
N THR A 173 20.52 -23.79 -26.59
CA THR A 173 19.58 -24.67 -27.30
C THR A 173 19.61 -26.07 -26.70
N TYR A 174 18.45 -26.59 -26.31
CA TYR A 174 18.29 -27.94 -25.76
C TYR A 174 17.49 -28.82 -26.71
N ASP A 175 18.09 -29.94 -27.08
CA ASP A 175 17.46 -31.02 -27.83
C ASP A 175 16.95 -32.07 -26.86
N GLN A 176 15.65 -32.06 -26.56
CA GLN A 176 15.06 -32.90 -25.52
C GLN A 176 15.13 -34.40 -25.87
N ASP A 177 14.99 -34.74 -27.15
CA ASP A 177 15.01 -36.14 -27.60
C ASP A 177 16.42 -36.73 -27.51
N ALA A 178 17.43 -35.94 -27.88
CA ALA A 178 18.82 -36.36 -27.81
C ALA A 178 19.47 -36.11 -26.44
N ARG A 179 18.82 -35.33 -25.57
CA ARG A 179 19.34 -34.85 -24.27
C ARG A 179 20.68 -34.11 -24.40
N VAL A 180 20.83 -33.38 -25.51
CA VAL A 180 22.03 -32.58 -25.81
C VAL A 180 21.73 -31.10 -25.60
N LEU A 181 22.62 -30.42 -24.87
CA LEU A 181 22.58 -28.97 -24.71
C LEU A 181 23.69 -28.32 -25.54
N PHE A 182 23.33 -27.47 -26.48
CA PHE A 182 24.25 -26.55 -27.14
C PHE A 182 24.30 -25.26 -26.31
N SER A 183 25.41 -25.06 -25.61
CA SER A 183 25.50 -24.05 -24.54
C SER A 183 26.07 -22.70 -24.98
N GLY A 184 26.47 -22.56 -26.25
CA GLY A 184 27.21 -21.40 -26.74
C GLY A 184 28.50 -21.21 -25.92
N ASP A 185 28.73 -19.99 -25.46
CA ASP A 185 29.88 -19.63 -24.61
C ASP A 185 29.85 -20.26 -23.21
N ILE A 186 28.67 -20.59 -22.68
CA ILE A 186 28.58 -21.15 -21.33
C ILE A 186 29.19 -22.55 -21.35
N PHE A 187 30.05 -22.84 -20.38
CA PHE A 187 30.92 -24.02 -20.34
C PHE A 187 32.05 -24.04 -21.39
N GLY A 188 32.21 -22.95 -22.16
CA GLY A 188 33.36 -22.76 -23.04
C GLY A 188 34.62 -22.31 -22.28
N GLY A 189 35.78 -22.57 -22.87
CA GLY A 189 37.07 -22.29 -22.22
C GLY A 189 38.14 -21.82 -23.18
N LEU A 190 39.24 -21.36 -22.60
CA LEU A 190 40.48 -21.05 -23.30
C LEU A 190 41.45 -22.20 -23.03
N GLU A 191 41.82 -22.97 -24.05
CA GLU A 191 42.67 -24.16 -23.86
C GLU A 191 43.84 -24.16 -24.85
N GLU A 192 45.07 -23.99 -24.36
CA GLU A 192 46.29 -24.05 -25.20
C GLU A 192 46.52 -25.45 -25.79
N SER A 193 46.04 -26.50 -25.12
CA SER A 193 46.14 -27.90 -25.53
C SER A 193 44.77 -28.56 -25.53
N TRP A 194 43.97 -28.32 -26.59
CA TRP A 194 42.58 -28.76 -26.64
C TRP A 194 42.39 -30.28 -26.64
N HIS A 195 41.43 -30.72 -25.83
CA HIS A 195 40.90 -32.08 -25.87
C HIS A 195 39.46 -32.08 -26.38
N PHE A 196 39.10 -33.07 -27.22
CA PHE A 196 37.74 -33.16 -27.76
C PHE A 196 36.67 -33.41 -26.67
N LEU A 197 36.99 -34.23 -25.67
CA LEU A 197 36.14 -34.52 -24.52
C LEU A 197 36.73 -33.91 -23.26
N ALA A 198 35.87 -33.33 -22.43
CA ALA A 198 36.23 -32.76 -21.14
C ALA A 198 36.73 -33.86 -20.19
N ASP A 199 37.75 -33.54 -19.40
CA ASP A 199 38.25 -34.38 -18.31
C ASP A 199 37.76 -33.90 -16.93
N GLU A 200 38.19 -34.58 -15.87
CA GLU A 200 37.83 -34.21 -14.48
C GLU A 200 38.37 -32.83 -14.05
N ASN A 201 39.38 -32.30 -14.75
CA ASN A 201 39.99 -30.99 -14.44
C ASN A 201 39.42 -29.86 -15.32
N TYR A 202 38.44 -30.14 -16.18
CA TYR A 202 37.97 -29.20 -17.20
C TYR A 202 37.57 -27.81 -16.66
N PHE A 203 37.13 -27.72 -15.39
CA PHE A 203 36.87 -26.44 -14.74
C PHE A 203 38.07 -25.46 -14.82
N THR A 204 39.31 -25.92 -14.69
CA THR A 204 40.49 -25.04 -14.75
C THR A 204 40.70 -24.42 -16.12
N HIS A 205 40.20 -25.05 -17.19
CA HIS A 205 40.29 -24.54 -18.56
C HIS A 205 39.22 -23.49 -18.86
N ILE A 206 38.07 -23.54 -18.17
CA ILE A 206 36.96 -22.62 -18.39
C ILE A 206 36.91 -21.47 -17.39
N GLU A 207 37.55 -21.60 -16.22
CA GLU A 207 37.47 -20.65 -15.11
C GLU A 207 37.87 -19.23 -15.56
N GLY A 208 39.03 -19.08 -16.20
CA GLY A 208 39.55 -17.78 -16.63
C GLY A 208 38.63 -17.05 -17.61
N PHE A 209 38.06 -17.79 -18.58
CA PHE A 209 37.11 -17.23 -19.54
C PHE A 209 35.83 -16.75 -18.83
N HIS A 210 35.24 -17.59 -17.98
CA HIS A 210 34.00 -17.23 -17.29
C HIS A 210 34.21 -16.10 -16.28
N MET A 211 35.35 -16.05 -15.59
CA MET A 211 35.70 -14.94 -14.71
C MET A 211 35.70 -13.59 -15.44
N ALA A 212 36.25 -13.57 -16.66
CA ALA A 212 36.43 -12.35 -17.44
C ALA A 212 35.17 -11.92 -18.21
N TYR A 213 34.44 -12.86 -18.81
CA TYR A 213 33.32 -12.57 -19.71
C TYR A 213 31.97 -12.54 -19.01
N MET A 214 31.76 -13.31 -17.94
CA MET A 214 30.48 -13.33 -17.24
C MET A 214 30.36 -12.10 -16.31
N PRO A 215 29.22 -11.39 -16.29
CA PRO A 215 29.11 -10.06 -15.68
C PRO A 215 29.06 -10.09 -14.15
N SER A 216 28.53 -11.16 -13.57
CA SER A 216 28.50 -11.40 -12.13
C SER A 216 28.11 -12.85 -11.80
N ARG A 217 28.52 -13.30 -10.62
CA ARG A 217 28.14 -14.62 -10.09
C ARG A 217 26.62 -14.81 -10.02
N ASP A 218 25.88 -13.77 -9.66
CA ASP A 218 24.41 -13.87 -9.53
C ASP A 218 23.72 -14.05 -10.89
N ILE A 219 24.20 -13.38 -11.94
CA ILE A 219 23.68 -13.51 -13.31
C ILE A 219 24.05 -14.88 -13.89
N LEU A 220 25.30 -15.32 -13.72
CA LEU A 220 25.74 -16.65 -14.13
C LEU A 220 24.92 -17.75 -13.41
N ASN A 221 24.69 -17.60 -12.11
CA ASN A 221 23.88 -18.54 -11.32
C ASN A 221 22.42 -18.60 -11.77
N TYR A 222 21.86 -17.50 -12.28
CA TYR A 222 20.53 -17.50 -12.88
C TYR A 222 20.48 -18.38 -14.14
N ALA A 223 21.48 -18.30 -15.01
CA ALA A 223 21.60 -19.15 -16.19
C ALA A 223 21.86 -20.63 -15.81
N LEU A 224 22.83 -20.89 -14.94
CA LEU A 224 23.20 -22.24 -14.51
C LEU A 224 22.04 -22.98 -13.83
N ARG A 225 21.19 -22.31 -13.04
CA ARG A 225 20.00 -22.95 -12.44
C ARG A 225 18.96 -23.38 -13.46
N LYS A 226 18.83 -22.69 -14.60
CA LYS A 226 17.95 -23.13 -15.69
C LYS A 226 18.49 -24.38 -16.34
N ILE A 227 19.80 -24.38 -16.63
CA ILE A 227 20.50 -25.50 -17.27
C ILE A 227 20.50 -26.74 -16.37
N GLU A 228 20.78 -26.58 -15.08
CA GLU A 228 20.81 -27.67 -14.09
C GLU A 228 19.46 -28.39 -13.94
N ALA A 229 18.34 -27.73 -14.26
CA ALA A 229 17.01 -28.33 -14.21
C ALA A 229 16.70 -29.27 -15.39
N LEU A 230 17.57 -29.30 -16.42
CA LEU A 230 17.39 -30.12 -17.62
C LEU A 230 18.01 -31.52 -17.44
N ASP A 231 17.41 -32.54 -18.06
CA ASP A 231 17.99 -33.89 -18.11
C ASP A 231 19.00 -33.96 -19.28
N ILE A 232 20.26 -33.67 -19.00
CA ILE A 232 21.32 -33.53 -20.01
C ILE A 232 22.25 -34.75 -19.96
N ASP A 233 22.46 -35.38 -21.12
CA ASP A 233 23.47 -36.43 -21.31
C ASP A 233 24.81 -35.86 -21.82
N LEU A 234 24.77 -34.77 -22.57
CA LEU A 234 25.94 -34.16 -23.20
C LEU A 234 25.76 -32.65 -23.37
N ILE A 235 26.78 -31.87 -23.00
CA ILE A 235 26.87 -30.43 -23.29
C ILE A 235 27.90 -30.23 -24.40
N ALA A 236 27.46 -29.54 -25.45
CA ALA A 236 28.21 -29.18 -26.64
C ALA A 236 28.44 -27.65 -26.64
N PRO A 237 29.51 -27.16 -26.01
CA PRO A 237 29.83 -25.74 -26.02
C PRO A 237 30.37 -25.31 -27.39
N GLN A 238 30.31 -24.00 -27.67
CA GLN A 238 30.83 -23.43 -28.91
C GLN A 238 32.36 -23.21 -28.84
N HIS A 239 32.94 -23.19 -27.63
CA HIS A 239 34.39 -23.25 -27.39
C HIS A 239 34.73 -24.41 -26.43
N GLY A 240 35.96 -24.92 -26.50
CA GLY A 240 36.46 -25.93 -25.55
C GLY A 240 35.97 -27.35 -25.82
N SER A 241 35.83 -28.16 -24.77
CA SER A 241 35.58 -29.60 -24.90
C SER A 241 34.11 -29.97 -24.73
N ILE A 242 33.70 -31.08 -25.35
CA ILE A 242 32.38 -31.67 -25.14
C ILE A 242 32.31 -32.33 -23.76
N ILE A 243 31.25 -32.04 -22.99
CA ILE A 243 31.12 -32.46 -21.59
C ILE A 243 30.10 -33.57 -21.47
N GLN A 244 30.51 -34.70 -20.91
CA GLN A 244 29.65 -35.86 -20.70
C GLN A 244 28.89 -35.79 -19.38
N ARG A 245 27.73 -36.46 -19.31
CA ARG A 245 26.80 -36.49 -18.16
C ARG A 245 27.46 -36.55 -16.78
N HIS A 246 28.50 -37.37 -16.62
CA HIS A 246 29.13 -37.62 -15.33
C HIS A 246 29.89 -36.41 -14.77
N LEU A 247 30.34 -35.48 -15.63
CA LEU A 247 31.07 -34.27 -15.24
C LEU A 247 30.16 -33.05 -15.01
N ILE A 248 28.96 -33.05 -15.60
CA ILE A 248 28.05 -31.89 -15.60
C ILE A 248 27.72 -31.39 -14.17
N PRO A 249 27.32 -32.24 -13.20
CA PRO A 249 26.90 -31.76 -11.89
C PRO A 249 28.02 -31.06 -11.12
N ASP A 250 29.22 -31.65 -11.12
CA ASP A 250 30.38 -31.12 -10.41
C ASP A 250 30.86 -29.82 -11.07
N LEU A 251 30.87 -29.76 -12.40
CA LEU A 251 31.23 -28.56 -13.15
C LEU A 251 30.28 -27.39 -12.84
N ILE A 252 28.96 -27.63 -12.86
CA ILE A 252 27.95 -26.61 -12.49
C ILE A 252 28.17 -26.15 -11.03
N SER A 253 28.46 -27.07 -10.12
CA SER A 253 28.71 -26.76 -8.71
C SER A 253 29.94 -25.86 -8.54
N GLN A 254 31.04 -26.15 -9.25
CA GLN A 254 32.26 -25.33 -9.23
C GLN A 254 32.00 -23.94 -9.81
N MET A 255 31.36 -23.86 -10.98
CA MET A 255 31.03 -22.57 -11.62
C MET A 255 30.12 -21.68 -10.75
N LYS A 256 29.19 -22.26 -9.99
CA LYS A 256 28.31 -21.50 -9.09
C LYS A 256 29.03 -20.84 -7.91
N GLN A 257 30.19 -21.38 -7.53
CA GLN A 257 31.01 -20.90 -6.41
C GLN A 257 32.03 -19.84 -6.85
N MET A 258 32.34 -19.79 -8.13
CA MET A 258 33.31 -18.85 -8.72
C MET A 258 32.80 -17.41 -8.71
N GLU A 259 33.68 -16.45 -8.43
CA GLU A 259 33.42 -15.03 -8.60
C GLU A 259 33.77 -14.60 -10.03
N CYS A 260 32.87 -13.86 -10.70
CA CYS A 260 33.09 -13.34 -12.06
C CYS A 260 32.63 -11.89 -12.20
N GLY A 261 33.17 -11.21 -13.22
CA GLY A 261 32.81 -9.84 -13.59
C GLY A 261 33.04 -8.83 -12.46
N LEU A 262 32.01 -8.04 -12.13
CA LEU A 262 32.12 -6.93 -11.17
C LEU A 262 32.53 -7.35 -9.75
N TYR A 263 32.29 -8.60 -9.37
CA TYR A 263 32.62 -9.11 -8.03
C TYR A 263 34.08 -9.53 -7.86
N ILE A 264 34.85 -9.58 -8.95
CA ILE A 264 36.31 -9.76 -8.89
C ILE A 264 36.98 -8.53 -8.24
N ASP A 265 36.40 -7.34 -8.39
CA ASP A 265 36.90 -6.13 -7.72
C ASP A 265 36.59 -6.18 -6.21
N ARG A 266 37.63 -6.56 -5.44
CA ARG A 266 37.59 -6.60 -3.97
C ARG A 266 37.18 -5.28 -3.31
N LYS A 267 37.40 -4.13 -3.96
CA LYS A 267 36.97 -2.83 -3.43
C LYS A 267 35.46 -2.68 -3.51
N TYR A 268 34.87 -3.00 -4.66
CA TYR A 268 33.42 -2.98 -4.87
C TYR A 268 32.69 -3.89 -3.88
N GLY A 269 33.17 -5.13 -3.70
CA GLY A 269 32.58 -6.06 -2.74
C GLY A 269 32.61 -5.55 -1.29
N LYS A 270 33.71 -4.91 -0.84
CA LYS A 270 33.81 -4.33 0.51
C LYS A 270 32.87 -3.15 0.73
N ASP A 271 32.77 -2.24 -0.24
CA ASP A 271 31.91 -1.07 -0.13
C ASP A 271 30.42 -1.45 -0.11
N LEU A 272 30.04 -2.47 -0.89
CA LEU A 272 28.68 -3.03 -0.88
C LEU A 272 28.33 -3.62 0.50
N MET A 273 29.20 -4.47 1.05
CA MET A 273 28.97 -5.09 2.37
C MET A 273 28.87 -4.07 3.49
N ARG A 274 29.74 -3.04 3.49
CA ARG A 274 29.67 -1.94 4.46
C ARG A 274 28.36 -1.16 4.37
N THR A 275 27.83 -0.99 3.15
CA THR A 275 26.55 -0.31 2.94
C THR A 275 25.38 -1.14 3.47
N ILE A 276 25.37 -2.44 3.21
CA ILE A 276 24.37 -3.37 3.72
C ILE A 276 24.36 -3.38 5.26
N GLU A 277 25.53 -3.46 5.89
CA GLU A 277 25.66 -3.42 7.34
C GLU A 277 25.11 -2.12 7.94
N LYS A 278 25.46 -0.97 7.35
CA LYS A 278 24.90 0.34 7.76
C LYS A 278 23.38 0.37 7.67
N LEU A 279 22.80 -0.13 6.57
CA LEU A 279 21.34 -0.16 6.39
C LEU A 279 20.64 -1.03 7.43
N ASN A 280 21.21 -2.20 7.75
CA ASN A 280 20.66 -3.10 8.78
C ASN A 280 20.70 -2.46 10.18
N ASN A 281 21.78 -1.75 10.51
CA ASN A 281 21.90 -1.03 11.78
C ASN A 281 20.87 0.10 11.88
N LEU A 282 20.75 0.93 10.83
CA LEU A 282 19.72 1.99 10.73
C LEU A 282 18.30 1.45 10.87
N GLN A 283 18.00 0.30 10.25
CA GLN A 283 16.69 -0.34 10.37
C GLN A 283 16.39 -0.77 11.82
N THR A 284 17.41 -1.26 12.53
CA THR A 284 17.29 -1.69 13.93
C THR A 284 17.08 -0.50 14.85
N GLU A 285 17.89 0.55 14.72
CA GLU A 285 17.73 1.80 15.49
C GLU A 285 16.35 2.41 15.29
N PHE A 286 15.87 2.48 14.04
CA PHE A 286 14.54 2.98 13.73
C PHE A 286 13.41 2.17 14.39
N ALA A 287 13.55 0.85 14.45
CA ALA A 287 12.57 -0.02 15.10
C ALA A 287 12.50 0.23 16.62
N VAL A 288 13.65 0.45 17.28
CA VAL A 288 13.73 0.77 18.71
C VAL A 288 13.08 2.12 18.99
N SER A 289 13.45 3.18 18.25
CA SER A 289 12.86 4.51 18.43
C SER A 289 11.34 4.52 18.20
N LEU A 290 10.85 3.72 17.24
CA LEU A 290 9.40 3.59 17.03
C LEU A 290 8.68 2.91 18.20
N ASP A 291 9.32 1.95 18.87
CA ASP A 291 8.72 1.32 20.05
C ASP A 291 8.68 2.28 21.23
N GLU A 292 9.76 3.03 21.47
CA GLU A 292 9.82 4.08 22.49
C GLU A 292 8.70 5.13 22.28
N ILE A 293 8.52 5.62 21.05
CA ILE A 293 7.44 6.57 20.72
C ILE A 293 6.06 5.97 21.00
N LYS A 294 5.84 4.69 20.67
CA LYS A 294 4.56 4.01 20.95
C LYS A 294 4.31 3.87 22.45
N GLN A 295 5.34 3.56 23.23
CA GLN A 295 5.23 3.46 24.69
C GLN A 295 4.90 4.83 25.31
N LEU A 296 5.60 5.89 24.89
CA LEU A 296 5.31 7.26 25.32
C LEU A 296 3.88 7.68 24.97
N LYS A 297 3.42 7.39 23.74
CA LYS A 297 2.05 7.66 23.32
C LYS A 297 1.03 6.91 24.18
N ARG A 298 1.26 5.63 24.48
CA ARG A 298 0.38 4.85 25.37
C ARG A 298 0.32 5.43 26.79
N GLY A 299 1.45 5.89 27.33
CA GLY A 299 1.50 6.58 28.62
C GLY A 299 0.64 7.85 28.60
N GLN A 300 0.85 8.71 27.61
CA GLN A 300 0.09 9.94 27.42
C GLN A 300 -1.41 9.70 27.24
N ASP A 301 -1.81 8.72 26.41
CA ASP A 301 -3.22 8.35 26.24
C ASP A 301 -3.84 7.79 27.54
N GLY A 302 -3.03 7.15 28.39
CA GLY A 302 -3.42 6.72 29.73
C GLY A 302 -3.71 7.89 30.67
N ASP A 303 -2.88 8.93 30.65
CA ASP A 303 -3.11 10.16 31.41
C ASP A 303 -4.38 10.88 30.94
N TYR A 304 -4.56 11.02 29.62
CA TYR A 304 -5.78 11.59 29.05
C TYR A 304 -7.03 10.82 29.44
N PHE A 305 -6.96 9.48 29.45
CA PHE A 305 -8.06 8.63 29.89
C PHE A 305 -8.44 8.94 31.35
N LEU A 306 -7.45 9.03 32.26
CA LEU A 306 -7.71 9.33 33.67
C LEU A 306 -8.37 10.70 33.84
N THR A 307 -7.87 11.74 33.16
CA THR A 307 -8.48 13.08 33.21
C THR A 307 -9.92 13.07 32.68
N SER A 308 -10.19 12.36 31.57
CA SER A 308 -11.55 12.25 31.02
C SER A 308 -12.52 11.58 31.99
N LEU A 309 -12.06 10.60 32.78
CA LEU A 309 -12.87 9.94 33.80
C LEU A 309 -13.21 10.87 34.97
N LEU A 310 -12.30 11.78 35.34
CA LEU A 310 -12.53 12.77 36.40
C LEU A 310 -13.45 13.90 35.94
N MET A 311 -13.39 14.28 34.66
CA MET A 311 -14.24 15.34 34.11
C MET A 311 -15.71 14.91 33.94
N LYS A 312 -15.96 13.66 33.50
CA LYS A 312 -17.31 13.20 33.15
C LYS A 312 -18.35 13.39 34.27
N PRO A 313 -18.07 13.11 35.56
CA PRO A 313 -19.01 13.36 36.67
C PRO A 313 -19.26 14.84 36.97
N LEU A 314 -18.40 15.76 36.49
CA LEU A 314 -18.53 17.20 36.70
C LEU A 314 -19.46 17.84 35.66
N MET A 315 -19.64 17.19 34.52
CA MET A 315 -20.55 17.60 33.44
C MET A 315 -21.97 17.14 33.69
N ASN A 316 -22.57 17.65 34.77
CA ASN A 316 -23.88 17.22 35.24
C ASN A 316 -25.02 17.98 34.55
N GLU A 317 -25.93 17.25 33.90
CA GLU A 317 -27.27 17.74 33.53
C GLU A 317 -28.25 17.38 34.65
N ARG A 318 -28.55 18.34 35.53
CA ARG A 318 -29.49 18.17 36.66
C ARG A 318 -30.79 18.95 36.48
N ASN A 319 -31.02 19.53 35.31
CA ASN A 319 -32.29 20.17 34.99
C ASN A 319 -33.42 19.13 34.86
N ARG A 320 -34.54 19.38 35.55
CA ARG A 320 -35.76 18.57 35.54
C ARG A 320 -37.02 19.41 35.28
N SER A 321 -36.87 20.66 34.86
CA SER A 321 -37.99 21.55 34.58
C SER A 321 -38.86 21.01 33.44
N GLU A 322 -40.17 21.18 33.57
CA GLU A 322 -41.16 20.93 32.51
C GLU A 322 -41.34 22.15 31.59
N TYR A 323 -40.83 23.31 31.99
CA TYR A 323 -40.98 24.59 31.28
C TYR A 323 -39.71 25.00 30.55
N VAL A 324 -38.53 24.67 31.08
CA VAL A 324 -37.24 24.98 30.46
C VAL A 324 -36.52 23.70 30.10
N HIS A 325 -36.43 23.39 28.81
CA HIS A 325 -35.70 22.23 28.30
C HIS A 325 -34.25 22.61 28.00
N THR A 326 -33.31 21.75 28.39
CA THR A 326 -31.89 21.94 28.11
C THR A 326 -31.31 20.71 27.42
N ASP A 327 -30.60 20.92 26.32
CA ASP A 327 -29.84 19.88 25.61
C ASP A 327 -28.43 20.38 25.35
N SER A 328 -27.44 19.52 25.47
CA SER A 328 -26.05 19.90 25.21
C SER A 328 -25.34 18.93 24.28
N VAL A 329 -24.41 19.47 23.50
CA VAL A 329 -23.44 18.71 22.72
C VAL A 329 -22.06 19.20 23.10
N LEU A 330 -21.18 18.24 23.36
CA LEU A 330 -19.78 18.48 23.64
C LEU A 330 -18.94 17.53 22.80
N ILE A 331 -18.14 18.10 21.90
CA ILE A 331 -17.27 17.34 21.01
C ILE A 331 -15.86 17.90 21.14
N GLN A 332 -15.08 17.30 22.02
CA GLN A 332 -13.71 17.75 22.25
C GLN A 332 -12.79 17.35 21.08
N LYS A 333 -11.92 18.26 20.67
CA LYS A 333 -10.88 18.19 19.63
C LYS A 333 -10.01 16.97 19.82
N LYS A 334 -9.47 16.74 21.03
CA LYS A 334 -8.65 15.56 21.31
C LYS A 334 -9.55 14.34 21.51
N ALA A 335 -9.62 13.51 20.47
CA ALA A 335 -10.19 12.18 20.52
C ALA A 335 -9.08 11.14 20.50
N PHE A 336 -9.21 10.09 21.30
CA PHE A 336 -8.24 8.99 21.36
C PHE A 336 -8.93 7.67 21.69
N LEU A 337 -8.34 6.57 21.22
CA LEU A 337 -8.79 5.23 21.54
C LEU A 337 -7.93 4.67 22.67
N PHE A 338 -8.56 4.37 23.81
CA PHE A 338 -7.86 3.77 24.95
C PHE A 338 -8.71 2.63 25.51
N LYS A 339 -8.08 1.47 25.77
CA LYS A 339 -8.78 0.24 26.21
C LYS A 339 -10.06 -0.04 25.41
N GLU A 340 -9.96 0.13 24.09
CA GLU A 340 -11.03 -0.21 23.12
C GLU A 340 -12.28 0.67 23.20
N LYS A 341 -12.23 1.77 23.95
CA LYS A 341 -13.29 2.76 23.99
C LYS A 341 -12.75 4.10 23.52
N PHE A 342 -13.62 4.85 22.86
CA PHE A 342 -13.31 6.22 22.46
C PHE A 342 -13.48 7.15 23.65
N HIS A 343 -12.49 8.00 23.83
CA HIS A 343 -12.46 9.02 24.85
C HIS A 343 -12.15 10.37 24.23
N HIS A 344 -12.68 11.39 24.87
CA HIS A 344 -12.55 12.78 24.46
C HIS A 344 -11.99 13.58 25.63
N LEU A 345 -11.12 14.53 25.32
CA LEU A 345 -10.52 15.43 26.29
C LEU A 345 -10.45 16.83 25.68
N GLY A 346 -10.89 17.85 26.41
CA GLY A 346 -10.84 19.24 25.97
C GLY A 346 -11.25 20.21 27.05
N GLY A 347 -11.32 21.50 26.70
CA GLY A 347 -11.53 22.62 27.62
C GLY A 347 -12.99 22.97 27.87
N ASP A 348 -13.89 22.47 27.01
CA ASP A 348 -15.29 22.88 27.07
C ASP A 348 -16.08 22.18 28.19
N LEU A 349 -17.04 22.91 28.76
CA LEU A 349 -17.89 22.44 29.84
C LEU A 349 -19.34 22.88 29.64
N ASN A 350 -20.27 21.95 29.87
CA ASN A 350 -21.71 22.19 29.88
C ASN A 350 -22.27 21.70 31.22
N ILE A 351 -22.96 22.57 31.96
CA ILE A 351 -23.62 22.23 33.23
C ILE A 351 -25.02 22.85 33.25
N THR A 352 -26.01 22.08 33.72
CA THR A 352 -27.35 22.60 33.98
C THR A 352 -27.87 22.12 35.32
N SER A 353 -28.66 22.94 36.00
CA SER A 353 -29.26 22.60 37.29
C SER A 353 -30.55 23.37 37.52
N GLN A 354 -31.40 22.87 38.39
CA GLN A 354 -32.56 23.60 38.90
C GLN A 354 -32.22 24.19 40.27
N ILE A 355 -32.57 25.45 40.52
CA ILE A 355 -32.32 26.17 41.78
C ILE A 355 -33.60 26.91 42.17
N ARG A 356 -33.89 26.99 43.47
CA ARG A 356 -35.05 27.72 43.99
C ARG A 356 -34.59 28.94 44.78
N PHE A 357 -35.20 30.09 44.46
CA PHE A 357 -34.96 31.36 45.14
C PHE A 357 -36.29 31.91 45.64
N GLN A 358 -36.43 32.07 46.96
CA GLN A 358 -37.60 32.66 47.59
C GLN A 358 -38.94 32.09 47.06
N GLY A 359 -38.99 30.77 46.88
CA GLY A 359 -40.16 30.04 46.40
C GLY A 359 -40.26 29.90 44.87
N GLN A 360 -39.46 30.64 44.09
CA GLN A 360 -39.48 30.61 42.62
C GLN A 360 -38.41 29.69 42.03
N SER A 361 -38.80 28.80 41.12
CA SER A 361 -37.90 27.89 40.44
C SER A 361 -37.19 28.56 39.27
N HIS A 362 -35.88 28.35 39.18
CA HIS A 362 -35.04 28.85 38.12
C HIS A 362 -34.18 27.72 37.55
N VAL A 363 -33.95 27.74 36.24
CA VAL A 363 -32.99 26.85 35.58
C VAL A 363 -31.68 27.58 35.36
N PHE A 364 -30.63 27.05 36.00
CA PHE A 364 -29.25 27.43 35.79
C PHE A 364 -28.67 26.70 34.58
N PHE A 365 -27.94 27.43 33.76
CA PHE A 365 -27.14 26.87 32.69
C PHE A 365 -25.75 27.53 32.64
N PHE A 366 -24.76 26.73 32.29
CA PHE A 366 -23.38 27.17 32.07
C PHE A 366 -22.81 26.49 30.84
N ASN A 367 -22.27 27.30 29.94
CA ASN A 367 -21.41 26.86 28.86
C ASN A 367 -20.11 27.67 28.93
N GLY A 368 -18.96 27.01 28.82
CA GLY A 368 -17.70 27.74 28.76
C GLY A 368 -16.53 26.88 28.30
N ASP A 369 -15.41 27.55 28.08
CA ASP A 369 -14.18 27.01 27.53
C ASP A 369 -12.95 27.50 28.32
N GLY A 370 -12.09 26.55 28.68
CA GLY A 370 -10.83 26.75 29.38
C GLY A 370 -9.67 27.07 28.44
N MET A 371 -8.88 28.10 28.79
CA MET A 371 -7.73 28.50 27.99
C MET A 371 -6.70 27.37 27.82
N GLY A 372 -6.29 27.17 26.57
CA GLY A 372 -5.20 26.26 26.19
C GLY A 372 -5.71 24.97 25.56
N LYS A 373 -4.84 24.26 24.83
CA LYS A 373 -5.24 23.06 24.08
C LYS A 373 -5.00 21.78 24.88
N SER A 374 -5.90 20.81 24.74
CA SER A 374 -5.79 19.48 25.36
C SER A 374 -5.70 19.52 26.89
N MET A 375 -4.51 19.31 27.48
CA MET A 375 -4.38 19.09 28.93
C MET A 375 -4.58 20.36 29.77
N GLN A 376 -4.16 21.52 29.28
CA GLN A 376 -4.34 22.79 29.99
C GLN A 376 -5.82 23.19 30.02
N GLY A 377 -6.50 23.14 28.87
CA GLY A 377 -7.94 23.37 28.78
C GLY A 377 -8.73 22.38 29.65
N ALA A 378 -8.41 21.08 29.57
CA ALA A 378 -9.03 20.06 30.41
C ALA A 378 -8.79 20.27 31.91
N GLY A 379 -7.60 20.75 32.30
CA GLY A 379 -7.31 21.17 33.66
C GLY A 379 -8.22 22.31 34.11
N GLY A 380 -8.39 23.33 33.26
CA GLY A 380 -9.33 24.43 33.51
C GLY A 380 -10.77 23.96 33.64
N ALA A 381 -11.23 23.07 32.77
CA ALA A 381 -12.56 22.50 32.82
C ALA A 381 -12.79 21.68 34.10
N LEU A 382 -11.78 20.94 34.56
CA LEU A 382 -11.85 20.17 35.81
C LEU A 382 -11.96 21.09 37.04
N VAL A 383 -11.19 22.17 37.07
CA VAL A 383 -11.27 23.18 38.13
C VAL A 383 -12.63 23.88 38.12
N MET A 384 -13.05 24.42 36.97
CA MET A 384 -14.34 25.10 36.80
C MET A 384 -15.50 24.17 37.17
N GLY A 385 -15.50 22.94 36.65
CA GLY A 385 -16.52 21.94 36.95
C GLY A 385 -16.59 21.61 38.44
N THR A 386 -15.46 21.51 39.13
CA THR A 386 -15.42 21.26 40.58
C THR A 386 -16.05 22.40 41.36
N VAL A 387 -15.70 23.65 41.02
CA VAL A 387 -16.19 24.86 41.71
C VAL A 387 -17.68 25.05 41.48
N LEU A 388 -18.13 24.98 40.22
CA LEU A 388 -19.54 25.09 39.89
C LEU A 388 -20.36 23.99 40.54
N ASN A 389 -19.91 22.73 40.53
CA ASN A 389 -20.63 21.66 41.23
C ASN A 389 -20.65 21.87 42.75
N SER A 390 -19.62 22.50 43.32
CA SER A 390 -19.57 22.86 44.74
C SER A 390 -20.60 23.95 45.08
N ILE A 391 -20.64 25.02 44.29
CA ILE A 391 -21.63 26.11 44.39
C ILE A 391 -23.04 25.54 44.22
N LEU A 392 -23.26 24.75 43.17
CA LEU A 392 -24.56 24.16 42.86
C LEU A 392 -24.98 23.16 43.93
N SER A 393 -24.10 22.33 44.48
CA SER A 393 -24.51 21.37 45.52
C SER A 393 -24.94 22.04 46.82
N ARG A 394 -24.44 23.26 47.12
CA ARG A 394 -24.91 24.09 48.23
C ARG A 394 -26.22 24.83 47.93
N SER A 395 -26.58 24.93 46.65
CA SER A 395 -27.69 25.77 46.15
C SER A 395 -28.90 24.94 45.68
N ALA A 396 -28.64 23.82 45.02
CA ALA A 396 -29.59 22.96 44.32
C ALA A 396 -29.87 21.70 45.16
N GLY A 397 -30.84 21.80 46.05
CA GLY A 397 -31.45 20.68 46.77
C GLY A 397 -32.96 20.75 46.63
N LEU A 398 -33.64 19.60 46.54
CA LEU A 398 -35.11 19.53 46.40
C LEU A 398 -35.89 20.27 47.51
N GLU A 399 -35.29 20.43 48.68
CA GLU A 399 -35.85 21.14 49.84
C GLU A 399 -35.15 22.47 50.15
N ASN A 400 -34.11 22.83 49.38
CA ASN A 400 -33.31 24.01 49.67
C ASN A 400 -33.86 25.21 48.89
N ASP A 401 -34.45 26.17 49.62
CA ASP A 401 -34.97 27.42 49.07
C ASP A 401 -34.08 28.58 49.54
N LEU A 402 -33.41 29.22 48.60
CA LEU A 402 -32.42 30.25 48.92
C LEU A 402 -33.11 31.56 49.28
N SER A 403 -32.69 32.16 50.40
CA SER A 403 -33.20 33.46 50.86
C SER A 403 -32.62 34.65 50.09
N ILE A 404 -31.57 34.45 49.29
CA ILE A 404 -30.92 35.50 48.50
C ILE A 404 -31.58 35.65 47.13
N THR A 405 -31.40 36.81 46.49
CA THR A 405 -31.95 37.02 45.15
C THR A 405 -31.12 36.28 44.09
N PRO A 406 -31.70 35.94 42.92
CA PRO A 406 -30.95 35.35 41.81
C PRO A 406 -29.75 36.20 41.36
N SER A 407 -29.88 37.53 41.38
CA SER A 407 -28.82 38.48 41.04
C SER A 407 -27.65 38.40 42.03
N ASP A 408 -27.95 38.38 43.33
CA ASP A 408 -26.92 38.28 44.38
C ASP A 408 -26.19 36.93 44.32
N TRP A 409 -26.92 35.85 44.03
CA TRP A 409 -26.33 34.52 43.86
C TRP A 409 -25.37 34.46 42.67
N LEU A 410 -25.74 35.05 41.52
CA LEU A 410 -24.84 35.14 40.36
C LEU A 410 -23.59 35.96 40.66
N GLN A 411 -23.73 37.09 41.35
CA GLN A 411 -22.60 37.93 41.78
C GLN A 411 -21.66 37.19 42.74
N GLN A 412 -22.20 36.47 43.73
CA GLN A 412 -21.41 35.66 44.66
C GLN A 412 -20.69 34.52 43.93
N SER A 413 -21.39 33.83 43.04
CA SER A 413 -20.82 32.75 42.21
C SER A 413 -19.69 33.27 41.32
N TYR A 414 -19.89 34.41 40.66
CA TYR A 414 -18.85 35.07 39.87
C TYR A 414 -17.62 35.40 40.71
N ASN A 415 -17.79 35.99 41.89
CA ASN A 415 -16.67 36.35 42.77
C ASN A 415 -15.89 35.13 43.25
N GLU A 416 -16.57 34.03 43.58
CA GLU A 416 -15.93 32.76 43.98
C GLU A 416 -15.08 32.19 42.84
N ILE A 417 -15.64 32.13 41.62
CA ILE A 417 -14.94 31.65 40.43
C ILE A 417 -13.77 32.58 40.06
N GLN A 418 -14.01 33.89 40.01
CA GLN A 418 -12.99 34.88 39.65
C GLN A 418 -11.82 34.86 40.62
N THR A 419 -12.09 34.83 41.93
CA THR A 419 -11.04 34.77 42.97
C THR A 419 -10.18 33.52 42.82
N LEU A 420 -10.81 32.37 42.55
CA LEU A 420 -10.06 31.15 42.31
C LEU A 420 -9.20 31.24 41.05
N PHE A 421 -9.77 31.67 39.92
CA PHE A 421 -9.02 31.71 38.67
C PHE A 421 -7.92 32.78 38.68
N LEU A 422 -8.07 33.87 39.43
CA LEU A 422 -7.00 34.86 39.66
C LEU A 422 -5.79 34.23 40.39
N SER A 423 -6.01 33.20 41.22
CA SER A 423 -4.91 32.52 41.92
C SER A 423 -3.97 31.74 40.99
N PHE A 424 -4.39 31.47 39.74
CA PHE A 424 -3.52 30.90 38.71
C PHE A 424 -2.60 31.92 38.03
N ASP A 425 -2.69 33.21 38.39
CA ASP A 425 -1.79 34.27 37.92
C ASP A 425 -1.63 34.31 36.39
N GLY A 426 -2.76 34.20 35.68
CA GLY A 426 -2.80 34.19 34.21
C GLY A 426 -2.33 32.89 33.54
N ALA A 427 -1.80 31.91 34.28
CA ALA A 427 -1.44 30.59 33.74
C ALA A 427 -2.66 29.80 33.25
N MET A 428 -3.84 30.12 33.79
CA MET A 428 -5.12 29.52 33.41
C MET A 428 -6.21 30.59 33.48
N MET A 429 -7.01 30.67 32.42
CA MET A 429 -8.19 31.54 32.34
C MET A 429 -9.36 30.73 31.79
N PHE A 430 -10.58 31.18 32.04
CA PHE A 430 -11.78 30.48 31.59
C PHE A 430 -12.78 31.48 31.01
N SER A 431 -13.29 31.18 29.82
CA SER A 431 -14.42 31.93 29.25
C SER A 431 -15.72 31.19 29.54
N GLY A 432 -16.82 31.89 29.72
CA GLY A 432 -18.12 31.21 29.79
C GLY A 432 -19.30 32.13 30.04
N ILE A 433 -20.48 31.57 29.84
CA ILE A 433 -21.77 32.20 30.09
C ILE A 433 -22.45 31.49 31.25
N LEU A 434 -22.86 32.25 32.26
CA LEU A 434 -23.71 31.76 33.36
C LEU A 434 -25.08 32.41 33.20
N GLY A 435 -26.14 31.61 33.17
CA GLY A 435 -27.50 32.10 33.07
C GLY A 435 -28.46 31.45 34.07
N LEU A 436 -29.46 32.20 34.48
CA LEU A 436 -30.62 31.76 35.28
C LEU A 436 -31.89 32.18 34.54
N ILE A 437 -32.75 31.20 34.24
CA ILE A 437 -34.07 31.45 33.66
C ILE A 437 -35.13 31.17 34.72
N ASN A 438 -35.97 32.15 35.01
CA ASN A 438 -37.16 31.93 35.83
C ASN A 438 -38.18 31.08 35.05
N GLU A 439 -38.59 29.94 35.62
CA GLU A 439 -39.44 28.98 34.92
C GLU A 439 -40.85 29.53 34.61
N GLU A 440 -41.36 30.40 35.48
CA GLU A 440 -42.71 30.95 35.39
C GLU A 440 -42.76 32.17 34.47
N THR A 441 -41.79 33.08 34.59
CA THR A 441 -41.82 34.38 33.90
C THR A 441 -41.02 34.40 32.60
N GLY A 442 -40.07 33.48 32.42
CA GLY A 442 -39.12 33.53 31.30
C GLY A 442 -38.08 34.65 31.41
N GLU A 443 -37.95 35.30 32.57
CA GLU A 443 -36.87 36.27 32.81
C GLU A 443 -35.53 35.52 32.82
N LEU A 444 -34.62 35.93 31.93
CA LEU A 444 -33.24 35.49 31.87
C LEU A 444 -32.33 36.52 32.55
N LEU A 445 -31.58 36.06 33.53
CA LEU A 445 -30.44 36.78 34.13
C LEU A 445 -29.17 36.06 33.75
N TYR A 446 -28.22 36.76 33.12
CA TYR A 446 -26.98 36.12 32.69
C TYR A 446 -25.80 37.08 32.69
N LEU A 447 -24.61 36.50 32.62
CA LEU A 447 -23.35 37.20 32.40
C LEU A 447 -22.52 36.43 31.38
N ASN A 448 -21.70 37.15 30.61
CA ASN A 448 -20.82 36.58 29.61
C ASN A 448 -19.37 37.03 29.86
N ALA A 449 -18.54 36.10 30.33
CA ALA A 449 -17.11 36.32 30.58
C ALA A 449 -16.27 35.98 29.32
N GLU A 450 -16.31 36.88 28.33
CA GLU A 450 -15.52 36.78 27.08
C GLU A 450 -15.65 35.44 26.35
N HIS A 451 -16.89 34.97 26.25
CA HIS A 451 -17.33 33.78 25.52
C HIS A 451 -18.22 34.20 24.33
N PRO A 452 -18.40 33.36 23.29
CA PRO A 452 -19.29 33.69 22.18
C PRO A 452 -20.70 34.09 22.63
N PHE A 453 -21.29 35.09 21.98
CA PHE A 453 -22.56 35.69 22.41
C PHE A 453 -23.72 34.69 22.37
N LEU A 454 -24.69 34.88 23.28
CA LEU A 454 -25.93 34.09 23.24
C LEU A 454 -26.67 34.33 21.93
N ILE A 455 -27.17 33.24 21.34
CA ILE A 455 -27.99 33.30 20.13
C ILE A 455 -29.43 33.00 20.50
N LEU A 456 -30.35 33.90 20.15
CA LEU A 456 -31.79 33.70 20.25
C LEU A 456 -32.33 33.19 18.91
N TYR A 457 -33.04 32.06 18.95
CA TYR A 457 -33.84 31.54 17.86
C TYR A 457 -35.33 31.71 18.19
N ARG A 458 -36.02 32.55 17.43
CA ARG A 458 -37.44 32.88 17.59
C ARG A 458 -38.14 32.89 16.23
N ALA A 459 -39.26 32.19 16.12
CA ALA A 459 -40.12 32.19 14.93
C ALA A 459 -39.37 31.91 13.61
N GLY A 460 -38.39 31.01 13.63
CA GLY A 460 -37.60 30.67 12.45
C GLY A 460 -36.38 31.55 12.19
N LYS A 461 -36.09 32.53 13.06
CA LYS A 461 -34.98 33.49 12.89
C LYS A 461 -34.00 33.45 14.04
N ALA A 462 -32.71 33.45 13.71
CA ALA A 462 -31.61 33.44 14.67
C ALA A 462 -30.92 34.82 14.72
N ARG A 463 -30.62 35.32 15.93
CA ARG A 463 -29.86 36.57 16.15
C ARG A 463 -29.07 36.52 17.44
N PHE A 464 -28.00 37.29 17.55
CA PHE A 464 -27.32 37.48 18.82
C PHE A 464 -28.18 38.30 19.79
N VAL A 465 -28.10 37.96 21.08
CA VAL A 465 -28.75 38.70 22.17
C VAL A 465 -27.93 39.93 22.53
N ASP A 466 -26.60 39.80 22.53
CA ASP A 466 -25.63 40.84 22.83
C ASP A 466 -25.03 41.44 21.56
N GLU A 467 -24.63 42.71 21.65
CA GLU A 467 -23.89 43.41 20.59
C GLU A 467 -22.44 43.72 20.98
N GLU A 468 -22.12 43.75 22.29
CA GLU A 468 -20.81 44.12 22.83
C GLU A 468 -20.40 43.25 24.02
N LEU A 469 -19.09 43.05 24.18
CA LEU A 469 -18.49 42.32 25.31
C LEU A 469 -18.46 43.21 26.56
N THR A 470 -19.05 42.72 27.65
CA THR A 470 -19.22 43.48 28.90
C THR A 470 -18.26 43.05 30.02
N MET A 471 -17.66 41.86 29.91
CA MET A 471 -16.75 41.30 30.91
C MET A 471 -15.58 40.55 30.27
N ARG A 472 -14.48 40.40 31.03
CA ARG A 472 -13.29 39.62 30.65
C ARG A 472 -13.40 38.16 31.14
N LYS A 473 -12.55 37.28 30.58
CA LYS A 473 -12.43 35.89 31.05
C LYS A 473 -12.18 35.81 32.56
N PHE A 474 -12.69 34.75 33.19
CA PHE A 474 -12.37 34.40 34.56
C PHE A 474 -10.86 34.24 34.74
N GLY A 475 -10.32 34.86 35.80
CA GLY A 475 -8.89 34.90 36.09
C GLY A 475 -8.13 36.02 35.39
N SER A 476 -8.78 36.83 34.54
CA SER A 476 -8.16 38.02 33.97
C SER A 476 -8.14 39.16 35.00
N PRO A 477 -6.97 39.75 35.33
CA PRO A 477 -6.92 40.99 36.10
C PRO A 477 -7.46 42.13 35.22
N SER A 478 -8.65 42.63 35.51
CA SER A 478 -9.36 43.64 34.69
C SER A 478 -9.94 44.76 35.55
N GLU A 479 -10.01 45.96 34.96
CA GLU A 479 -10.78 47.10 35.49
C GLU A 479 -12.29 46.97 35.21
N MET A 480 -12.70 46.07 34.30
CA MET A 480 -14.12 45.79 34.04
C MET A 480 -14.69 44.94 35.19
N GLY A 481 -15.58 45.54 35.99
CA GLY A 481 -16.28 44.87 37.08
C GLY A 481 -17.37 43.91 36.61
N PHE A 482 -18.02 43.23 37.55
CA PHE A 482 -19.17 42.38 37.29
C PHE A 482 -20.31 43.15 36.60
N GLN A 483 -20.85 42.61 35.52
CA GLN A 483 -22.03 43.14 34.84
C GLN A 483 -23.06 42.04 34.65
N LEU A 484 -24.28 42.28 35.15
CA LEU A 484 -25.41 41.37 34.98
C LEU A 484 -26.34 41.90 33.90
N GLN A 485 -26.66 41.04 32.93
CA GLN A 485 -27.60 41.34 31.87
C GLN A 485 -28.97 40.72 32.15
N ARG A 486 -30.02 41.37 31.65
CA ARG A 486 -31.41 40.93 31.75
C ARG A 486 -32.03 40.82 30.38
N PHE A 487 -32.72 39.72 30.11
CA PHE A 487 -33.44 39.51 28.87
C PHE A 487 -34.79 38.83 29.15
N GLN A 488 -35.84 39.20 28.43
CA GLN A 488 -37.17 38.63 28.60
C GLN A 488 -37.48 37.66 27.45
N LEU A 489 -37.68 36.38 27.78
CA LEU A 489 -38.07 35.37 26.82
C LEU A 489 -39.57 35.42 26.51
N GLU A 490 -39.91 35.01 25.29
CA GLU A 490 -41.26 34.71 24.82
C GLU A 490 -41.46 33.20 24.73
N GLY A 491 -42.69 32.73 24.89
CA GLY A 491 -42.98 31.29 24.87
C GLY A 491 -42.60 30.66 23.53
N GLY A 492 -41.75 29.63 23.57
CA GLY A 492 -41.20 28.96 22.39
C GLY A 492 -39.81 29.44 21.98
N ASP A 493 -39.23 30.42 22.70
CA ASP A 493 -37.86 30.85 22.46
C ASP A 493 -36.83 29.76 22.77
N VAL A 494 -35.79 29.73 21.95
CA VAL A 494 -34.64 28.84 22.12
C VAL A 494 -33.37 29.67 22.14
N LEU A 495 -32.58 29.52 23.20
CA LEU A 495 -31.24 30.10 23.33
C LEU A 495 -30.19 29.06 22.97
N PHE A 496 -29.13 29.50 22.31
CA PHE A 496 -27.91 28.73 22.11
C PHE A 496 -26.72 29.45 22.76
N ALA A 497 -25.94 28.70 23.53
CA ALA A 497 -24.68 29.13 24.13
C ALA A 497 -23.56 28.18 23.69
N GLY A 498 -22.35 28.70 23.50
CA GLY A 498 -21.18 27.93 23.10
C GLY A 498 -20.59 28.36 21.76
N SER A 499 -19.86 27.46 21.11
CA SER A 499 -19.16 27.69 19.84
C SER A 499 -20.05 28.38 18.80
N ASP A 500 -19.65 29.57 18.36
CA ASP A 500 -20.31 30.34 17.29
C ASP A 500 -19.73 30.01 15.90
N GLY A 501 -18.83 29.03 15.80
CA GLY A 501 -18.22 28.61 14.54
C GLY A 501 -17.15 29.57 14.00
N LYS A 502 -16.87 30.66 14.72
CA LYS A 502 -15.71 31.55 14.49
C LYS A 502 -14.49 30.92 15.15
N ASP A 503 -13.33 30.95 14.49
CA ASP A 503 -12.10 30.27 14.92
C ASP A 503 -12.15 28.72 14.98
N ASP A 504 -13.35 28.13 15.06
CA ASP A 504 -13.62 26.69 15.18
C ASP A 504 -13.73 25.96 13.83
N LEU A 505 -13.82 26.66 12.71
CA LEU A 505 -14.05 26.07 11.39
C LEU A 505 -12.98 26.54 10.37
N ASN A 506 -12.40 25.58 9.63
CA ASN A 506 -11.54 25.86 8.48
C ASN A 506 -12.34 25.73 7.18
N LEU A 507 -12.45 26.85 6.45
CA LEU A 507 -13.23 26.99 5.22
C LEU A 507 -12.44 26.59 3.96
N ALA A 508 -11.10 26.55 4.02
CA ALA A 508 -10.22 26.16 2.91
C ALA A 508 -9.22 25.06 3.33
N PRO A 509 -9.69 23.81 3.54
CA PRO A 509 -8.86 22.72 4.05
C PRO A 509 -7.74 22.26 3.10
N GLU A 510 -7.79 22.62 1.81
CA GLU A 510 -6.76 22.25 0.82
C GLU A 510 -5.55 23.21 0.80
N SER A 511 -5.60 24.31 1.56
CA SER A 511 -4.52 25.30 1.66
C SER A 511 -3.48 24.90 2.73
N THR A 512 -2.21 25.19 2.47
CA THR A 512 -1.13 25.01 3.47
C THR A 512 -1.28 25.91 4.70
N THR A 513 -2.07 26.98 4.59
CA THR A 513 -2.51 27.83 5.70
C THR A 513 -4.02 27.70 5.89
N PRO A 514 -4.51 27.34 7.09
CA PRO A 514 -5.94 27.27 7.39
C PRO A 514 -6.61 28.63 7.08
N ASP A 515 -7.71 28.61 6.34
CA ASP A 515 -8.56 29.78 6.17
C ASP A 515 -9.61 29.75 7.27
N ILE A 516 -9.31 30.47 8.35
CA ILE A 516 -10.11 30.49 9.57
C ILE A 516 -11.39 31.27 9.30
N ASN A 517 -12.54 30.69 9.66
CA ASN A 517 -13.80 31.42 9.57
C ASN A 517 -13.79 32.62 10.51
N TYR A 518 -13.86 33.83 9.94
CA TYR A 518 -14.04 35.08 10.68
C TYR A 518 -15.50 35.55 10.69
N ASP A 519 -16.38 34.90 9.93
CA ASP A 519 -17.81 35.22 9.87
C ASP A 519 -18.56 34.53 11.02
N TYR A 520 -18.78 35.29 12.09
CA TYR A 520 -19.55 34.89 13.25
C TYR A 520 -21.06 34.76 12.94
N SER A 521 -21.56 35.22 11.79
CA SER A 521 -22.98 35.11 11.43
C SER A 521 -23.35 33.78 10.78
N MET A 522 -22.36 33.00 10.34
CA MET A 522 -22.57 31.70 9.67
C MET A 522 -23.40 30.72 10.53
N ILE A 523 -23.16 30.69 11.84
CA ILE A 523 -23.89 29.83 12.79
C ILE A 523 -25.39 30.17 12.82
N LEU A 524 -25.76 31.45 12.63
CA LEU A 524 -27.16 31.88 12.61
C LEU A 524 -27.92 31.20 11.46
N GLY A 525 -27.34 31.22 10.25
CA GLY A 525 -27.92 30.54 9.09
C GLY A 525 -28.05 29.03 9.30
N ILE A 526 -27.05 28.40 9.90
CA ILE A 526 -27.09 26.96 10.20
C ILE A 526 -28.20 26.63 11.21
N ILE A 527 -28.39 27.46 12.23
CA ILE A 527 -29.47 27.30 13.22
C ILE A 527 -30.84 27.45 12.53
N GLU A 528 -30.99 28.44 11.65
CA GLU A 528 -32.21 28.66 10.86
C GLU A 528 -32.53 27.45 9.98
N ASP A 529 -31.57 26.99 9.17
CA ASP A 529 -31.74 25.84 8.26
C ASP A 529 -32.02 24.53 9.00
N SER A 530 -31.45 24.38 10.20
CA SER A 530 -31.63 23.21 11.06
C SER A 530 -32.87 23.30 11.94
N GLN A 531 -33.67 24.37 11.82
CA GLN A 531 -34.86 24.61 12.64
C GLN A 531 -34.59 24.55 14.16
N GLY A 532 -33.40 24.99 14.60
CA GLY A 532 -33.00 24.92 16.00
C GLY A 532 -32.76 23.50 16.56
N ARG A 533 -32.67 22.48 15.70
CA ARG A 533 -32.42 21.08 16.11
C ARG A 533 -30.93 20.79 16.22
N LEU A 534 -30.48 20.50 17.44
CA LEU A 534 -29.06 20.38 17.78
C LEU A 534 -28.33 19.30 16.95
N ARG A 535 -28.96 18.14 16.71
CA ARG A 535 -28.38 17.07 15.88
C ARG A 535 -28.19 17.49 14.41
N GLN A 536 -29.09 18.32 13.89
CA GLN A 536 -28.99 18.82 12.52
C GLN A 536 -27.94 19.94 12.42
N ILE A 537 -27.90 20.85 13.39
CA ILE A 537 -26.88 21.90 13.50
C ILE A 537 -25.48 21.29 13.42
N VAL A 538 -25.20 20.28 14.24
CA VAL A 538 -23.87 19.64 14.28
C VAL A 538 -23.56 18.91 12.97
N ARG A 539 -24.55 18.25 12.35
CA ARG A 539 -24.34 17.63 11.02
C ARG A 539 -23.99 18.68 9.97
N SER A 540 -24.72 19.78 9.94
CA SER A 540 -24.52 20.91 9.03
C SER A 540 -23.13 21.53 9.22
N LEU A 541 -22.72 21.80 10.46
CA LEU A 541 -21.37 22.30 10.78
C LEU A 541 -20.28 21.38 10.22
N TYR A 542 -20.36 20.09 10.50
CA TYR A 542 -19.38 19.10 10.04
C TYR A 542 -19.41 18.87 8.53
N THR A 543 -20.52 19.18 7.84
CA THR A 543 -20.61 19.13 6.37
C THR A 543 -20.05 20.37 5.70
N THR A 544 -20.14 21.53 6.35
CA THR A 544 -19.76 22.80 5.74
C THR A 544 -18.27 23.12 5.90
N ALA A 545 -17.62 22.68 7.00
CA ALA A 545 -16.20 22.97 7.24
C ALA A 545 -15.48 21.90 8.09
N GLU A 546 -14.13 21.94 8.12
CA GLU A 546 -13.33 21.13 9.07
C GLU A 546 -13.40 21.75 10.47
N PRO A 547 -13.80 21.01 11.51
CA PRO A 547 -13.67 21.48 12.88
C PRO A 547 -12.18 21.63 13.25
N MET A 548 -11.81 22.82 13.69
CA MET A 548 -10.45 23.20 14.08
C MET A 548 -10.25 23.10 15.60
N ASP A 549 -11.29 23.27 16.42
CA ASP A 549 -11.23 23.19 17.89
C ASP A 549 -12.35 22.36 18.53
N ASP A 550 -12.47 22.43 19.87
CA ASP A 550 -13.57 21.83 20.63
C ASP A 550 -14.91 22.43 20.13
N LEU A 551 -15.95 21.60 19.99
CA LEU A 551 -17.30 22.08 19.63
C LEU A 551 -18.23 21.85 20.81
N SER A 552 -18.67 22.93 21.43
CA SER A 552 -19.64 22.91 22.52
C SER A 552 -20.85 23.75 22.16
N LEU A 553 -22.03 23.14 22.19
CA LEU A 553 -23.29 23.83 21.96
C LEU A 553 -24.30 23.42 23.03
N MET A 554 -24.79 24.38 23.78
CA MET A 554 -25.88 24.23 24.73
C MET A 554 -27.12 24.92 24.20
N ARG A 555 -28.23 24.19 24.18
CA ARG A 555 -29.55 24.64 23.80
C ARG A 555 -30.42 24.76 25.04
N VAL A 556 -31.07 25.92 25.22
CA VAL A 556 -31.96 26.20 26.35
C VAL A 556 -33.27 26.77 25.83
N ALA A 557 -34.37 26.03 25.94
CA ALA A 557 -35.66 26.41 25.36
C ALA A 557 -36.72 26.63 26.44
N TRP A 558 -37.46 27.74 26.37
CA TRP A 558 -38.54 28.06 27.33
C TRP A 558 -39.92 27.89 26.70
N GLN A 559 -40.78 27.09 27.34
CA GLN A 559 -42.13 26.75 26.91
C GLN A 559 -42.22 26.25 25.45
N GLU A 560 -41.23 25.47 25.02
CA GLU A 560 -41.21 24.88 23.69
C GLU A 560 -42.29 23.79 23.53
N LYS A 561 -43.14 23.94 22.51
CA LYS A 561 -44.14 22.94 22.15
C LYS A 561 -43.55 21.89 21.22
N GLY A 562 -43.83 20.62 21.50
CA GLY A 562 -43.39 19.51 20.64
C GLY A 562 -41.92 19.10 20.83
N TYR A 563 -41.33 19.39 21.99
CA TYR A 563 -39.97 19.00 22.33
C TYR A 563 -39.80 17.47 22.31
N HIS A 564 -38.77 17.01 21.59
CA HIS A 564 -38.39 15.60 21.51
C HIS A 564 -36.88 15.44 21.72
N LYS A 565 -36.47 15.00 22.92
CA LYS A 565 -35.05 14.83 23.30
C LYS A 565 -34.19 14.04 22.28
N ALA A 566 -34.79 13.08 21.58
CA ALA A 566 -34.11 12.28 20.54
C ALA A 566 -33.62 13.11 19.33
N GLU A 567 -34.25 14.25 19.03
CA GLU A 567 -33.84 15.17 17.96
C GLU A 567 -32.60 15.99 18.33
N HIS A 568 -32.25 16.03 19.62
CA HIS A 568 -31.13 16.80 20.16
C HIS A 568 -29.97 15.92 20.65
N THR A 569 -30.21 14.61 20.83
CA THR A 569 -29.19 13.66 21.30
C THR A 569 -28.22 13.26 20.17
N LEU A 570 -26.91 13.35 20.42
CA LEU A 570 -25.85 12.82 19.55
C LEU A 570 -25.18 11.60 20.20
N PRO A 571 -25.33 10.40 19.63
CA PRO A 571 -24.53 9.25 20.06
C PRO A 571 -23.03 9.47 19.78
N ASP A 572 -22.16 9.02 20.67
CA ASP A 572 -20.69 9.12 20.52
C ASP A 572 -20.20 8.57 19.17
N ASP A 573 -20.78 7.45 18.71
CA ASP A 573 -20.45 6.82 17.43
C ASP A 573 -20.73 7.74 16.23
N LEU A 574 -21.80 8.56 16.30
CA LEU A 574 -22.16 9.49 15.23
C LEU A 574 -21.17 10.65 15.16
N VAL A 575 -20.73 11.18 16.31
CA VAL A 575 -19.70 12.22 16.37
C VAL A 575 -18.40 11.73 15.75
N TYR A 576 -18.02 10.50 16.07
CA TYR A 576 -16.83 9.86 15.53
C TYR A 576 -16.89 9.71 14.01
N GLU A 577 -18.02 9.22 13.48
CA GLU A 577 -18.23 9.08 12.03
C GLU A 577 -18.19 10.45 11.32
N LEU A 578 -18.78 11.48 11.91
CA LEU A 578 -18.76 12.85 11.36
C LEU A 578 -17.33 13.41 11.27
N LYS A 579 -16.49 13.18 12.30
CA LYS A 579 -15.07 13.57 12.29
C LYS A 579 -14.29 12.88 11.17
N ILE A 580 -14.40 11.56 11.05
CA ILE A 580 -13.74 10.79 9.98
C ILE A 580 -14.18 11.30 8.62
N SER A 581 -15.50 11.46 8.43
CA SER A 581 -16.08 11.90 7.17
C SER A 581 -15.61 13.30 6.78
N SER A 582 -15.50 14.22 7.76
CA SER A 582 -14.96 15.57 7.55
C SER A 582 -13.51 15.51 7.07
N PHE A 583 -12.61 14.83 7.78
CA PHE A 583 -11.22 14.67 7.34
C PHE A 583 -11.09 14.04 5.94
N ILE A 584 -11.92 13.05 5.63
CA ILE A 584 -11.91 12.39 4.32
C ILE A 584 -12.36 13.34 3.21
N ARG A 585 -13.42 14.12 3.42
CA ARG A 585 -13.91 15.11 2.43
C ARG A 585 -12.86 16.17 2.14
N ASN A 586 -12.11 16.55 3.17
CA ASN A 586 -11.08 17.58 3.14
C ASN A 586 -9.71 17.08 2.68
N GLY A 587 -9.60 15.81 2.26
CA GLY A 587 -8.35 15.23 1.77
C GLY A 587 -7.31 14.89 2.87
N ASN A 588 -7.64 15.13 4.14
CA ASN A 588 -6.80 14.87 5.32
C ASN A 588 -6.81 13.38 5.73
N PHE A 589 -6.42 12.49 4.81
CA PHE A 589 -6.51 11.03 5.00
C PHE A 589 -5.65 10.51 6.16
N GLN A 590 -4.50 11.14 6.42
CA GLN A 590 -3.60 10.73 7.49
C GLN A 590 -4.22 11.00 8.88
N LYS A 591 -4.82 12.19 9.10
CA LYS A 591 -5.56 12.50 10.34
C LYS A 591 -6.73 11.53 10.55
N ALA A 592 -7.45 11.19 9.47
CA ALA A 592 -8.51 10.18 9.53
C ALA A 592 -7.97 8.80 9.93
N LEU A 593 -6.80 8.39 9.41
CA LEU A 593 -6.16 7.12 9.77
C LEU A 593 -5.68 7.09 11.22
N GLU A 594 -5.16 8.20 11.73
CA GLU A 594 -4.76 8.37 13.13
C GLU A 594 -5.96 8.23 14.06
N LEU A 595 -7.09 8.87 13.72
CA LEU A 595 -8.33 8.76 14.47
C LEU A 595 -8.88 7.32 14.49
N MET A 596 -8.62 6.55 13.43
CA MET A 596 -8.99 5.14 13.28
C MET A 596 -7.89 4.15 13.73
N GLU A 597 -6.85 4.60 14.43
CA GLU A 597 -5.85 3.70 15.03
C GLU A 597 -6.47 2.81 16.11
N GLY A 598 -6.03 1.55 16.16
CA GLY A 598 -6.64 0.51 16.99
C GLY A 598 -6.67 -0.85 16.30
N ASP A 599 -7.07 -1.87 17.07
CA ASP A 599 -7.18 -3.24 16.58
C ASP A 599 -8.32 -3.37 15.56
N SER A 600 -7.97 -3.85 14.37
CA SER A 600 -8.89 -4.06 13.26
C SER A 600 -10.04 -5.01 13.57
N GLU A 601 -9.87 -5.93 14.53
CA GLU A 601 -10.84 -7.00 14.74
C GLU A 601 -12.13 -6.55 15.44
N LYS A 602 -12.09 -5.40 16.11
CA LYS A 602 -13.18 -4.86 16.95
C LYS A 602 -13.83 -3.59 16.40
N GLN A 603 -13.38 -3.11 15.23
CA GLN A 603 -13.93 -1.90 14.57
C GLN A 603 -15.20 -2.23 13.77
N SER A 604 -16.14 -1.27 13.70
CA SER A 604 -17.37 -1.42 12.90
C SER A 604 -17.06 -1.55 11.40
N PRO A 605 -17.96 -2.16 10.59
CA PRO A 605 -17.77 -2.27 9.14
C PRO A 605 -17.51 -0.91 8.47
N GLU A 606 -18.21 0.13 8.91
CA GLU A 606 -18.12 1.49 8.40
C GLU A 606 -16.72 2.09 8.64
N ILE A 607 -16.19 1.98 9.86
CA ILE A 607 -14.84 2.46 10.21
C ILE A 607 -13.77 1.72 9.41
N LEU A 608 -13.89 0.39 9.31
CA LEU A 608 -12.96 -0.43 8.53
C LEU A 608 -12.96 -0.05 7.04
N MET A 609 -14.14 0.29 6.49
CA MET A 609 -14.27 0.78 5.13
C MET A 609 -13.58 2.13 4.94
N TYR A 610 -13.83 3.10 5.82
CA TYR A 610 -13.17 4.41 5.78
C TYR A 610 -11.63 4.28 5.89
N ARG A 611 -11.14 3.42 6.81
CA ARG A 611 -9.71 3.14 6.97
C ARG A 611 -9.10 2.54 5.71
N GLY A 612 -9.79 1.56 5.12
CA GLY A 612 -9.41 0.98 3.82
C GLY A 612 -9.34 2.03 2.71
N TYR A 613 -10.34 2.90 2.62
CA TYR A 613 -10.39 3.99 1.65
C TYR A 613 -9.21 4.97 1.81
N CYS A 614 -8.94 5.44 3.03
CA CYS A 614 -7.81 6.34 3.31
C CYS A 614 -6.47 5.69 2.92
N LEU A 615 -6.26 4.41 3.22
CA LEU A 615 -5.05 3.69 2.81
C LEU A 615 -4.89 3.60 1.29
N ILE A 616 -5.99 3.48 0.53
CA ILE A 616 -5.94 3.53 -0.95
C ILE A 616 -5.50 4.92 -1.42
N ARG A 617 -5.99 5.99 -0.79
CA ARG A 617 -5.60 7.37 -1.12
C ARG A 617 -4.11 7.62 -0.86
N GLU A 618 -3.58 7.04 0.21
CA GLU A 618 -2.15 6.99 0.55
C GLU A 618 -1.33 5.98 -0.29
N LYS A 619 -1.92 5.35 -1.31
CA LYS A 619 -1.29 4.32 -2.18
C LYS A 619 -0.80 3.06 -1.42
N ARG A 620 -1.30 2.79 -0.22
CA ARG A 620 -0.97 1.63 0.62
C ARG A 620 -1.96 0.47 0.38
N PHE A 621 -1.99 -0.04 -0.85
CA PHE A 621 -3.03 -0.96 -1.32
C PHE A 621 -3.08 -2.30 -0.55
N LEU A 622 -1.93 -2.96 -0.31
CA LEU A 622 -1.91 -4.23 0.43
C LEU A 622 -2.46 -4.07 1.86
N LYS A 623 -2.07 -2.99 2.55
CA LYS A 623 -2.56 -2.70 3.90
C LYS A 623 -4.06 -2.39 3.88
N SER A 624 -4.57 -1.72 2.84
CA SER A 624 -6.01 -1.43 2.70
C SER A 624 -6.86 -2.70 2.63
N LEU A 625 -6.38 -3.73 1.93
CA LEU A 625 -7.12 -4.98 1.72
C LEU A 625 -7.38 -5.73 3.03
N LYS A 626 -6.48 -5.63 4.01
CA LYS A 626 -6.71 -6.20 5.36
C LYS A 626 -8.02 -5.68 5.96
N TYR A 627 -8.22 -4.37 5.94
CA TYR A 627 -9.39 -3.73 6.56
C TYR A 627 -10.65 -3.89 5.70
N LEU A 628 -10.53 -3.75 4.38
CA LEU A 628 -11.67 -3.87 3.47
C LEU A 628 -12.24 -5.30 3.46
N SER A 629 -11.37 -6.32 3.48
CA SER A 629 -11.81 -7.71 3.57
C SER A 629 -12.56 -7.98 4.87
N ARG A 630 -12.09 -7.41 5.99
CA ARG A 630 -12.78 -7.52 7.27
C ARG A 630 -14.13 -6.81 7.27
N ALA A 631 -14.22 -5.62 6.68
CA ALA A 631 -15.49 -4.90 6.52
C ALA A 631 -16.51 -5.73 5.72
N ILE A 632 -16.08 -6.40 4.65
CA ILE A 632 -16.92 -7.29 3.84
C ILE A 632 -17.32 -8.54 4.63
N GLN A 633 -16.43 -9.14 5.41
CA GLN A 633 -16.80 -10.29 6.27
C GLN A 633 -17.90 -9.94 7.27
N LEU A 634 -17.82 -8.77 7.89
CA LEU A 634 -18.84 -8.31 8.83
C LEU A 634 -20.13 -7.86 8.14
N LYS A 635 -20.03 -7.36 6.90
CA LYS A 635 -21.15 -6.87 6.09
C LYS A 635 -20.98 -7.32 4.63
N PRO A 636 -21.40 -8.54 4.25
CA PRO A 636 -21.11 -9.14 2.94
C PRO A 636 -21.55 -8.32 1.73
N ALA A 637 -22.74 -7.70 1.76
CA ALA A 637 -23.24 -6.85 0.69
C ALA A 637 -22.83 -5.36 0.84
N TYR A 638 -21.65 -5.08 1.40
CA TYR A 638 -21.21 -3.72 1.63
C TYR A 638 -20.60 -3.08 0.37
N PHE A 639 -21.48 -2.44 -0.42
CA PHE A 639 -21.12 -1.78 -1.69
C PHE A 639 -19.82 -0.97 -1.67
N ALA A 640 -19.63 -0.10 -0.66
CA ALA A 640 -18.44 0.77 -0.59
C ALA A 640 -17.15 -0.04 -0.38
N ALA A 641 -17.19 -1.04 0.51
CA ALA A 641 -16.04 -1.90 0.78
C ALA A 641 -15.68 -2.76 -0.44
N LEU A 642 -16.68 -3.34 -1.12
CA LEU A 642 -16.50 -4.10 -2.37
C LEU A 642 -15.88 -3.23 -3.48
N LYS A 643 -16.44 -2.03 -3.70
CA LYS A 643 -15.92 -1.07 -4.69
C LYS A 643 -14.45 -0.73 -4.44
N TYR A 644 -14.09 -0.45 -3.20
CA TYR A 644 -12.72 -0.06 -2.85
C TYR A 644 -11.75 -1.24 -2.78
N ALA A 645 -12.20 -2.44 -2.39
CA ALA A 645 -11.40 -3.66 -2.47
C ALA A 645 -11.04 -3.99 -3.92
N GLY A 646 -12.01 -3.88 -4.84
CA GLY A 646 -11.76 -4.04 -6.27
C GLY A 646 -10.77 -2.99 -6.81
N ARG A 647 -10.87 -1.73 -6.37
CA ARG A 647 -9.90 -0.67 -6.72
C ARG A 647 -8.49 -1.00 -6.22
N ALA A 648 -8.34 -1.47 -4.99
CA ALA A 648 -7.04 -1.86 -4.44
C ALA A 648 -6.42 -3.02 -5.21
N HIS A 649 -7.21 -4.06 -5.55
CA HIS A 649 -6.74 -5.16 -6.39
C HIS A 649 -6.39 -4.73 -7.81
N TYR A 650 -7.19 -3.83 -8.42
CA TYR A 650 -6.91 -3.26 -9.73
C TYR A 650 -5.55 -2.53 -9.74
N SER A 651 -5.27 -1.71 -8.73
CA SER A 651 -3.98 -1.01 -8.59
C SER A 651 -2.80 -1.96 -8.37
N LEU A 652 -3.03 -3.13 -7.79
CA LEU A 652 -2.02 -4.18 -7.57
C LEU A 652 -1.84 -5.10 -8.79
N GLY A 653 -2.57 -4.90 -9.89
CA GLY A 653 -2.54 -5.78 -11.07
C GLY A 653 -3.29 -7.10 -10.91
N ASN A 654 -4.03 -7.28 -9.81
CA ASN A 654 -4.82 -8.48 -9.51
C ASN A 654 -6.20 -8.41 -10.19
N TYR A 655 -6.22 -8.36 -11.52
CA TYR A 655 -7.44 -8.06 -12.30
C TYR A 655 -8.58 -9.05 -12.07
N SER A 656 -8.32 -10.36 -11.96
CA SER A 656 -9.35 -11.36 -11.67
C SER A 656 -10.05 -11.13 -10.32
N LYS A 657 -9.30 -10.80 -9.26
CA LYS A 657 -9.89 -10.47 -7.96
C LYS A 657 -10.64 -9.13 -8.00
N ALA A 658 -10.11 -8.16 -8.75
CA ALA A 658 -10.78 -6.87 -8.93
C ALA A 658 -12.15 -7.03 -9.62
N GLU A 659 -12.23 -7.92 -10.61
CA GLU A 659 -13.47 -8.19 -11.35
C GLU A 659 -14.52 -8.80 -10.43
N ASN A 660 -14.15 -9.82 -9.66
CA ASN A 660 -15.04 -10.47 -8.69
C ASN A 660 -15.64 -9.47 -7.69
N TYR A 661 -14.83 -8.56 -7.14
CA TYR A 661 -15.35 -7.54 -6.22
C TYR A 661 -16.23 -6.49 -6.90
N TRP A 662 -15.88 -6.05 -8.12
CA TRP A 662 -16.66 -5.04 -8.84
C TRP A 662 -17.96 -5.60 -9.43
N SER A 663 -18.02 -6.88 -9.84
CA SER A 663 -19.26 -7.52 -10.27
C SER A 663 -20.26 -7.61 -9.11
N GLN A 664 -19.84 -8.08 -7.93
CA GLN A 664 -20.65 -8.04 -6.71
C GLN A 664 -21.11 -6.62 -6.35
N ALA A 665 -20.24 -5.62 -6.49
CA ALA A 665 -20.61 -4.23 -6.23
C ALA A 665 -21.67 -3.72 -7.25
N MET A 666 -21.58 -4.14 -8.51
CA MET A 666 -22.54 -3.78 -9.57
C MET A 666 -23.89 -4.45 -9.40
N GLU A 667 -23.96 -5.66 -8.84
CA GLU A 667 -25.25 -6.28 -8.47
C GLU A 667 -26.02 -5.43 -7.45
N ILE A 668 -25.31 -4.78 -6.53
CA ILE A 668 -25.91 -3.92 -5.50
C ILE A 668 -26.27 -2.54 -6.07
N ARG A 669 -25.38 -1.92 -6.84
CA ARG A 669 -25.61 -0.60 -7.47
C ARG A 669 -25.14 -0.59 -8.93
N PRO A 670 -26.00 -0.97 -9.88
CA PRO A 670 -25.64 -1.08 -11.30
C PRO A 670 -25.24 0.24 -11.97
N LYS A 671 -25.75 1.37 -11.45
CA LYS A 671 -25.57 2.72 -12.03
C LYS A 671 -24.50 3.56 -11.32
N ASP A 672 -23.56 2.96 -10.57
CA ASP A 672 -22.46 3.73 -9.95
C ASP A 672 -21.53 4.30 -11.03
N ARG A 673 -21.28 5.60 -10.97
CA ARG A 673 -20.48 6.35 -11.97
C ARG A 673 -19.03 5.87 -12.05
N TYR A 674 -18.44 5.45 -10.93
CA TYR A 674 -17.06 4.97 -10.90
C TYR A 674 -16.99 3.59 -11.56
N LEU A 675 -17.84 2.65 -11.16
CA LEU A 675 -17.86 1.31 -11.73
C LEU A 675 -18.19 1.34 -13.24
N SER A 676 -19.17 2.16 -13.65
CA SER A 676 -19.53 2.33 -15.07
C SER A 676 -18.35 2.81 -15.93
N LYS A 677 -17.46 3.62 -15.36
CA LYS A 677 -16.27 4.13 -16.07
C LYS A 677 -15.12 3.12 -16.09
N TYR A 678 -14.84 2.46 -14.96
CA TYR A 678 -13.61 1.67 -14.78
C TYR A 678 -13.78 0.17 -15.01
N TYR A 679 -14.99 -0.38 -14.85
CA TYR A 679 -15.24 -1.81 -15.06
C TYR A 679 -14.99 -2.25 -16.51
N PRO A 680 -15.41 -1.51 -17.57
CA PRO A 680 -15.06 -1.87 -18.95
C PRO A 680 -13.54 -1.86 -19.20
N MET A 681 -12.81 -0.93 -18.59
CA MET A 681 -11.35 -0.87 -18.70
C MET A 681 -10.68 -2.07 -18.03
N LEU A 682 -11.21 -2.53 -16.89
CA LEU A 682 -10.76 -3.75 -16.22
C LEU A 682 -11.00 -4.97 -17.11
N LEU A 683 -12.19 -5.11 -17.71
CA LEU A 683 -12.48 -6.23 -18.61
C LEU A 683 -11.50 -6.29 -19.77
N ASN A 684 -11.18 -5.15 -20.41
CA ASN A 684 -10.18 -5.11 -21.49
C ASN A 684 -8.78 -5.53 -20.99
N ARG A 685 -8.35 -5.09 -19.80
CA ARG A 685 -7.07 -5.54 -19.22
C ARG A 685 -7.05 -7.02 -18.89
N LEU A 686 -8.17 -7.55 -18.40
CA LEU A 686 -8.33 -8.95 -18.04
C LEU A 686 -8.38 -9.83 -19.30
N GLU A 687 -9.00 -9.35 -20.37
CA GLU A 687 -8.98 -9.96 -21.69
C GLU A 687 -7.56 -9.97 -22.27
N ARG A 688 -6.82 -8.85 -22.25
CA ARG A 688 -5.40 -8.84 -22.62
C ARG A 688 -4.56 -9.79 -21.79
N GLN A 689 -4.80 -9.85 -20.48
CA GLN A 689 -4.09 -10.78 -19.59
C GLN A 689 -4.45 -12.24 -19.89
N LYS A 690 -5.71 -12.54 -20.24
CA LYS A 690 -6.16 -13.86 -20.69
C LYS A 690 -5.60 -14.23 -22.06
N VAL A 691 -5.46 -13.28 -22.97
CA VAL A 691 -4.79 -13.50 -24.26
C VAL A 691 -3.32 -13.81 -24.01
N LEU A 692 -2.62 -13.06 -23.16
CA LEU A 692 -1.23 -13.33 -22.79
C LEU A 692 -1.05 -14.67 -22.02
N LEU A 693 -1.99 -15.03 -21.15
CA LEU A 693 -1.94 -16.28 -20.36
C LEU A 693 -2.48 -17.49 -21.12
N GLY A 694 -3.44 -17.31 -22.03
CA GLY A 694 -3.94 -18.33 -22.96
C GLY A 694 -2.93 -18.56 -24.08
N GLU A 695 -2.25 -17.50 -24.50
CA GLU A 695 -0.87 -17.44 -25.04
C GLU A 695 -0.02 -18.55 -24.42
N LYS A 696 0.24 -18.42 -23.11
CA LYS A 696 1.05 -19.38 -22.34
C LYS A 696 0.43 -20.77 -22.17
N GLN A 697 -0.88 -20.90 -21.96
CA GLN A 697 -1.53 -22.19 -21.66
C GLN A 697 -1.86 -23.04 -22.89
N LEU A 698 -1.87 -22.46 -24.10
CA LEU A 698 -1.84 -23.21 -25.35
C LEU A 698 -0.42 -23.60 -25.76
N LYS A 699 0.59 -23.16 -25.00
CA LYS A 699 2.02 -23.37 -25.25
C LYS A 699 2.73 -24.23 -24.19
N ASP A 700 2.01 -24.68 -23.17
CA ASP A 700 2.36 -25.84 -22.33
C ASP A 700 1.53 -27.05 -22.80
#